data_AF-A0AAD9DCD4-F1
#
_entry.id   AF-A0AAD9DCD4-F1
#
_cell.length_a   1.000
_cell.length_b   1.000
_cell.length_c   1.000
_cell.angle_alpha   90.00
_cell.angle_beta   90.00
_cell.angle_gamma   90.00
#
_symmetry.space_group_name_H-M   'P 1'
#
loop_
_entity.id
_entity.type
_entity.pdbx_description
1 polymer ?
#
loop_
_entity_poly.entity_id
_entity_poly.type
_entity_poly.pdbx_seq_one_letter_code
_entity_poly.pdbx_strand_id
1 'polypeptide(L)'
;MWRSSYQLENDARSKSQSLNFINGYMMAKHPPGDDMMSKSDSHCRYVTAPISTEKEVDDPTDVSGRYSITRKKADRDNNNLALPFCPESKLPSFIEHDRRVLLFNAYYEEDVHQSLEEEKILHACEIYFYVEDGTMEIIQTKTENSGIVQGKFLRRSKVVKPGTSSCHYGIDDLKIGNTLDIYCRSFRESGVPGLDRKRKMNDLKVVMESQLGKQSSMTDRGMFLEHGTDALCFHVTWDDRSRLYGNIQYFRLIYHLADDTIEIARASNTTRDGTVTFPKLLKRSKLPKSGQAFDDSDCYSWKDLAIGQIINVFGRMMLIVKCDRFTRDHYESNGIHLREDMPLEVEDKKAEIKRVVPPYNGFGSEEDSLRSCTGSINPPPLKKDMSSNKKSGIVLRFNASLVVDDDADDSSSMRKFAINFFLEDDTITIHEPPIKNSGYVGGQFLRRQPINHISASDMYVGNVVEVVGHQFLLRDANESTFKLMECDEKTFPYSDTARLQRILSSKQDMIRAYFVSHYYDGNGMLDLEGLRQLCSAIGIAINHAELITIWRRLQRNNTSDSVPFNKLLKFSAEETFINPLLTTNNELTAIVDSFPTTSGGRLNYAFGYGSGVLQQQSSSAGMVDIILAVDDPYSWHKENLVSQSHHYSGFARVGGARFVHWMQNFGARLYFHPFVDVDINYGIVSTDDLIEDLTCWKYLYLAGRMHKPTVEIDLSTTPSSESDIQEQVVVNRRDEIAEAQQQNLLAAVSASILLHGGGRENEDMTLPIIQLYNTIAGISYAGDIRMQTGAEDPNKVKKLVETPGMKDLWDNMYSSILSDMQSSGILTKDELKLELDFNDIAMRKQLIQNLPNILQLNEIVGDATSKDSILREYAMAKFAKGRLKK
;
A
#
# COMPACT_ATOMS: atom_id res chain seq x y z
N MET A 1 -35.55 -9.82 28.03
CA MET A 1 -36.92 -10.33 27.79
C MET A 1 -37.01 -10.83 26.36
N TRP A 2 -37.02 -12.15 26.22
CA TRP A 2 -37.55 -12.99 25.14
C TRP A 2 -37.60 -12.44 23.70
N ARG A 3 -36.82 -13.07 22.82
CA ARG A 3 -37.33 -13.60 21.54
C ARG A 3 -36.50 -14.81 21.12
N SER A 4 -37.17 -15.96 21.02
CA SER A 4 -36.58 -17.24 20.70
C SER A 4 -36.40 -17.41 19.20
N SER A 5 -35.36 -18.17 18.88
CA SER A 5 -34.92 -18.64 17.59
C SER A 5 -35.84 -19.72 17.04
N TYR A 6 -36.20 -19.64 15.76
CA TYR A 6 -36.62 -20.76 14.93
C TYR A 6 -35.98 -20.55 13.54
N GLN A 7 -34.89 -21.28 13.28
CA GLN A 7 -34.31 -21.45 11.95
C GLN A 7 -34.93 -22.71 11.33
N LEU A 8 -35.55 -22.56 10.17
CA LEU A 8 -35.94 -23.66 9.28
C LEU A 8 -34.97 -23.63 8.09
N GLU A 9 -34.07 -24.61 8.05
CA GLU A 9 -33.25 -24.94 6.88
C GLU A 9 -34.14 -25.59 5.82
N ASN A 10 -34.16 -25.06 4.60
CA ASN A 10 -34.74 -25.69 3.42
C ASN A 10 -33.62 -25.97 2.42
N ASP A 11 -33.09 -27.19 2.46
CA ASP A 11 -32.22 -27.79 1.45
C ASP A 11 -33.08 -28.21 0.24
N ALA A 12 -33.00 -27.46 -0.86
CA ALA A 12 -33.56 -27.87 -2.16
C ALA A 12 -32.43 -28.27 -3.12
N ARG A 13 -31.99 -29.54 -3.05
CA ARG A 13 -31.15 -30.15 -4.09
C ARG A 13 -31.97 -30.45 -5.34
N SER A 14 -31.67 -29.78 -6.44
CA SER A 14 -32.17 -30.09 -7.78
C SER A 14 -31.69 -31.49 -8.23
N LYS A 15 -32.61 -32.45 -8.36
CA LYS A 15 -32.34 -33.72 -9.08
C LYS A 15 -32.67 -33.49 -10.57
N SER A 16 -31.64 -33.39 -11.42
CA SER A 16 -31.80 -33.44 -12.87
C SER A 16 -32.22 -34.85 -13.29
N GLN A 17 -33.43 -35.02 -13.83
CA GLN A 17 -33.81 -36.23 -14.57
C GLN A 17 -33.40 -36.05 -16.03
N SER A 18 -32.51 -36.90 -16.53
CA SER A 18 -32.17 -36.96 -17.96
C SER A 18 -33.25 -37.74 -18.72
N LEU A 19 -33.82 -37.09 -19.74
CA LEU A 19 -34.77 -37.68 -20.69
C LEU A 19 -33.97 -38.18 -21.91
N ASN A 20 -34.12 -39.45 -22.28
CA ASN A 20 -33.52 -40.01 -23.49
C ASN A 20 -34.57 -40.25 -24.56
N PHE A 21 -34.30 -39.79 -25.78
CA PHE A 21 -35.07 -40.09 -26.99
C PHE A 21 -34.55 -41.40 -27.61
N ILE A 22 -35.46 -42.34 -27.93
CA ILE A 22 -35.14 -43.51 -28.76
C ILE A 22 -36.23 -43.61 -29.85
N ASN A 23 -35.81 -43.56 -31.11
CA ASN A 23 -36.67 -43.66 -32.30
C ASN A 23 -37.88 -42.69 -32.34
N GLY A 24 -37.70 -41.45 -31.89
CA GLY A 24 -38.68 -40.38 -32.06
C GLY A 24 -39.91 -40.42 -31.13
N TYR A 25 -39.93 -41.28 -30.10
CA TYR A 25 -41.01 -41.33 -29.10
C TYR A 25 -40.47 -41.15 -27.67
N MET A 26 -41.25 -40.47 -26.83
CA MET A 26 -40.91 -40.11 -25.46
C MET A 26 -41.43 -41.19 -24.49
N MET A 27 -40.55 -41.84 -23.72
CA MET A 27 -40.91 -42.93 -22.81
C MET A 27 -40.71 -42.51 -21.33
N ALA A 28 -41.72 -42.70 -20.48
CA ALA A 28 -41.65 -42.40 -19.04
C ALA A 28 -41.55 -43.69 -18.19
N LYS A 29 -40.71 -43.69 -17.14
CA LYS A 29 -40.64 -44.77 -16.11
C LYS A 29 -41.29 -44.30 -14.80
N HIS A 30 -42.07 -45.18 -14.16
CA HIS A 30 -42.60 -44.97 -12.81
C HIS A 30 -41.50 -45.03 -11.72
N PRO A 31 -41.58 -44.27 -10.60
CA PRO A 31 -40.56 -44.27 -9.55
C PRO A 31 -40.73 -45.42 -8.52
N PRO A 32 -39.63 -46.02 -8.00
CA PRO A 32 -39.68 -46.94 -6.85
C PRO A 32 -39.41 -46.23 -5.50
N GLY A 33 -39.99 -46.77 -4.43
CA GLY A 33 -40.00 -46.22 -3.06
C GLY A 33 -38.74 -46.43 -2.22
N ASP A 34 -38.74 -45.74 -1.08
CA ASP A 34 -37.66 -45.54 -0.09
C ASP A 34 -37.16 -46.81 0.61
N ASP A 35 -35.85 -46.87 0.88
CA ASP A 35 -35.30 -47.51 2.09
C ASP A 35 -33.90 -46.99 2.46
N MET A 36 -33.65 -46.92 3.77
CA MET A 36 -32.53 -46.29 4.47
C MET A 36 -31.27 -47.17 4.67
N MET A 37 -30.16 -46.48 5.03
CA MET A 37 -29.02 -46.89 5.90
C MET A 37 -27.64 -47.28 5.32
N SER A 38 -26.67 -46.38 5.59
CA SER A 38 -25.40 -46.59 6.35
C SER A 38 -24.07 -47.02 5.68
N LYS A 39 -23.06 -46.19 5.99
CA LYS A 39 -21.64 -46.45 6.42
C LYS A 39 -20.48 -46.77 5.44
N SER A 40 -19.47 -45.90 5.58
CA SER A 40 -18.00 -46.08 5.76
C SER A 40 -17.08 -46.59 4.65
N ASP A 41 -16.06 -45.75 4.39
CA ASP A 41 -14.62 -45.98 4.13
C ASP A 41 -14.16 -47.25 3.40
N SER A 42 -13.42 -47.06 2.30
CA SER A 42 -11.94 -47.16 2.28
C SER A 42 -11.36 -47.27 0.86
N HIS A 43 -10.12 -46.80 0.77
CA HIS A 43 -9.16 -46.80 -0.34
C HIS A 43 -9.16 -48.02 -1.28
N CYS A 44 -8.93 -47.83 -2.58
CA CYS A 44 -7.65 -48.16 -3.23
C CYS A 44 -7.63 -47.93 -4.75
N ARG A 45 -6.40 -47.75 -5.23
CA ARG A 45 -5.93 -47.43 -6.59
C ARG A 45 -6.21 -48.54 -7.60
N TYR A 46 -6.34 -48.17 -8.89
CA TYR A 46 -6.12 -49.10 -10.00
C TYR A 46 -5.14 -48.55 -11.03
N VAL A 47 -4.17 -49.41 -11.32
CA VAL A 47 -3.16 -49.38 -12.38
C VAL A 47 -3.75 -50.06 -13.63
N THR A 48 -3.23 -49.65 -14.77
CA THR A 48 -3.56 -49.97 -16.16
C THR A 48 -3.22 -51.39 -16.67
N ALA A 49 -3.94 -51.74 -17.76
CA ALA A 49 -3.54 -52.58 -18.93
C ALA A 49 -3.80 -54.11 -18.89
N PRO A 50 -3.76 -54.84 -20.03
CA PRO A 50 -4.39 -54.63 -21.34
C PRO A 50 -5.07 -55.92 -21.93
N ILE A 51 -5.50 -55.81 -23.19
CA ILE A 51 -6.25 -56.72 -24.10
C ILE A 51 -5.63 -58.13 -24.31
N SER A 52 -6.47 -59.18 -24.36
CA SER A 52 -6.21 -60.40 -25.16
C SER A 52 -7.43 -61.34 -25.37
N THR A 53 -7.71 -61.64 -26.66
CA THR A 53 -8.06 -62.94 -27.29
C THR A 53 -9.27 -63.79 -26.88
N GLU A 54 -10.08 -64.13 -27.90
CA GLU A 54 -11.18 -65.09 -27.96
C GLU A 54 -10.81 -66.54 -27.58
N LYS A 55 -11.75 -67.28 -26.97
CA LYS A 55 -11.84 -68.76 -27.03
C LYS A 55 -13.25 -69.28 -26.72
N GLU A 56 -13.52 -70.45 -27.28
CA GLU A 56 -14.79 -71.13 -27.57
C GLU A 56 -15.70 -71.50 -26.38
N VAL A 57 -16.98 -71.72 -26.71
CA VAL A 57 -18.08 -72.16 -25.83
C VAL A 57 -18.11 -73.69 -25.76
N ASP A 58 -18.19 -74.24 -24.55
CA ASP A 58 -18.59 -75.63 -24.31
C ASP A 58 -19.85 -75.68 -23.41
N ASP A 59 -20.82 -76.48 -23.87
CA ASP A 59 -22.06 -76.96 -23.23
C ASP A 59 -23.31 -76.01 -23.17
N PRO A 60 -24.38 -76.28 -23.96
CA PRO A 60 -25.61 -75.50 -23.99
C PRO A 60 -26.69 -75.92 -22.97
N THR A 61 -26.38 -76.79 -22.01
CA THR A 61 -27.40 -77.36 -21.10
C THR A 61 -27.14 -77.21 -19.60
N ASP A 62 -26.07 -76.55 -19.18
CA ASP A 62 -25.87 -76.30 -17.75
C ASP A 62 -26.70 -75.10 -17.23
N VAL A 63 -27.68 -75.43 -16.39
CA VAL A 63 -28.61 -74.49 -15.75
C VAL A 63 -28.18 -74.11 -14.33
N SER A 64 -26.98 -74.50 -13.90
CA SER A 64 -26.55 -74.38 -12.50
C SER A 64 -25.95 -73.02 -12.08
N GLY A 65 -25.78 -72.07 -13.01
CA GLY A 65 -25.12 -70.77 -12.75
C GLY A 65 -25.97 -69.50 -12.84
N ARG A 66 -27.28 -69.58 -13.14
CA ARG A 66 -28.07 -68.42 -13.63
C ARG A 66 -28.57 -67.41 -12.57
N TYR A 67 -28.09 -67.50 -11.33
CA TYR A 67 -28.41 -66.53 -10.26
C TYR A 67 -27.19 -66.05 -9.46
N SER A 68 -26.02 -65.92 -10.07
CA SER A 68 -24.92 -65.20 -9.42
C SER A 68 -25.05 -63.69 -9.67
N ILE A 69 -25.10 -62.93 -8.57
CA ILE A 69 -25.18 -61.47 -8.53
C ILE A 69 -23.99 -60.80 -9.26
N THR A 70 -22.89 -61.55 -9.41
CA THR A 70 -21.65 -61.13 -10.06
C THR A 70 -21.74 -60.97 -11.58
N ARG A 71 -22.60 -61.73 -12.29
CA ARG A 71 -22.73 -61.61 -13.76
C ARG A 71 -23.57 -60.40 -14.18
N LYS A 72 -24.56 -60.01 -13.39
CA LYS A 72 -25.40 -58.81 -13.64
C LYS A 72 -24.66 -57.49 -13.53
N LYS A 73 -23.52 -57.45 -12.81
CA LYS A 73 -22.72 -56.23 -12.69
C LYS A 73 -21.87 -56.00 -13.94
N ALA A 74 -21.26 -57.05 -14.49
CA ALA A 74 -20.45 -56.99 -15.71
C ALA A 74 -21.29 -56.69 -16.98
N ASP A 75 -22.50 -57.25 -17.09
CA ASP A 75 -23.37 -57.01 -18.27
C ASP A 75 -24.00 -55.61 -18.27
N ARG A 76 -24.15 -55.00 -17.10
CA ARG A 76 -24.66 -53.62 -16.96
C ARG A 76 -23.63 -52.57 -17.37
N ASP A 77 -22.34 -52.88 -17.21
CA ASP A 77 -21.25 -51.94 -17.49
C ASP A 77 -20.85 -51.92 -18.99
N ASN A 78 -21.20 -52.97 -19.78
CA ASN A 78 -20.79 -53.10 -21.19
C ASN A 78 -21.88 -52.87 -22.26
N ASN A 79 -23.10 -52.48 -21.88
CA ASN A 79 -24.15 -51.94 -22.76
C ASN A 79 -24.40 -52.68 -24.12
N ASN A 80 -24.29 -54.01 -24.14
CA ASN A 80 -24.57 -54.83 -25.33
C ASN A 80 -25.49 -55.99 -24.93
N LEU A 81 -26.78 -55.89 -25.25
CA LEU A 81 -27.79 -56.93 -25.02
C LEU A 81 -28.09 -57.63 -26.35
N ALA A 82 -27.28 -58.61 -26.72
CA ALA A 82 -27.68 -59.65 -27.65
C ALA A 82 -27.70 -60.98 -26.88
N LEU A 83 -28.89 -61.57 -26.75
CA LEU A 83 -29.01 -62.94 -26.22
C LEU A 83 -28.68 -63.92 -27.35
N PRO A 84 -27.77 -64.89 -27.14
CA PRO A 84 -27.52 -65.95 -28.09
C PRO A 84 -28.66 -66.97 -28.00
N PHE A 85 -29.12 -67.49 -29.13
CA PHE A 85 -30.25 -68.43 -29.31
C PHE A 85 -31.65 -67.81 -29.52
N CYS A 86 -31.86 -67.09 -30.62
CA CYS A 86 -32.96 -67.41 -31.55
C CYS A 86 -32.82 -66.62 -32.87
N PRO A 87 -32.80 -67.29 -34.03
CA PRO A 87 -32.96 -66.62 -35.32
C PRO A 87 -34.45 -66.26 -35.54
N GLU A 88 -34.71 -65.00 -35.86
CA GLU A 88 -35.90 -64.47 -36.55
C GLU A 88 -37.25 -65.22 -36.40
N SER A 89 -37.82 -65.25 -35.19
CA SER A 89 -39.25 -65.51 -35.03
C SER A 89 -39.88 -64.44 -34.14
N LYS A 90 -40.88 -63.73 -34.69
CA LYS A 90 -41.61 -62.65 -34.00
C LYS A 90 -42.10 -63.15 -32.65
N LEU A 91 -41.65 -62.49 -31.58
CA LEU A 91 -42.25 -62.65 -30.26
C LEU A 91 -43.74 -62.27 -30.35
N PRO A 92 -44.65 -62.94 -29.62
CA PRO A 92 -46.05 -62.52 -29.57
C PRO A 92 -46.15 -61.06 -29.08
N SER A 93 -47.04 -60.25 -29.67
CA SER A 93 -47.12 -58.80 -29.41
C SER A 93 -47.30 -58.43 -27.93
N PHE A 94 -47.98 -59.28 -27.14
CA PHE A 94 -48.14 -59.07 -25.70
C PHE A 94 -46.83 -59.26 -24.89
N ILE A 95 -45.84 -59.97 -25.44
CA ILE A 95 -44.49 -60.13 -24.86
C ILE A 95 -43.53 -59.12 -25.49
N GLU A 96 -43.60 -58.93 -26.81
CA GLU A 96 -42.73 -58.00 -27.56
C GLU A 96 -42.94 -56.54 -27.14
N HIS A 97 -44.19 -56.19 -26.79
CA HIS A 97 -44.59 -54.83 -26.45
C HIS A 97 -45.11 -54.70 -25.01
N ASP A 98 -44.77 -55.65 -24.13
CA ASP A 98 -45.10 -55.58 -22.70
C ASP A 98 -44.68 -54.21 -22.12
N ARG A 99 -45.64 -53.53 -21.48
CA ARG A 99 -45.48 -52.19 -20.88
C ARG A 99 -45.10 -51.06 -21.85
N ARG A 100 -45.18 -51.27 -23.17
CA ARG A 100 -45.01 -50.18 -24.15
C ARG A 100 -46.35 -49.47 -24.36
N VAL A 101 -46.41 -48.21 -23.94
CA VAL A 101 -47.58 -47.35 -24.06
C VAL A 101 -47.17 -46.10 -24.81
N LEU A 102 -47.92 -45.75 -25.85
CA LEU A 102 -47.76 -44.48 -26.56
C LEU A 102 -48.63 -43.43 -25.88
N LEU A 103 -48.05 -42.26 -25.64
CA LEU A 103 -48.75 -41.12 -25.06
C LEU A 103 -48.87 -40.02 -26.12
N PHE A 104 -50.09 -39.57 -26.36
CA PHE A 104 -50.39 -38.46 -27.27
C PHE A 104 -51.09 -37.33 -26.51
N ASN A 105 -50.66 -36.09 -26.74
CA ASN A 105 -51.27 -34.91 -26.17
C ASN A 105 -52.32 -34.37 -27.13
N ALA A 106 -53.59 -34.44 -26.75
CA ALA A 106 -54.71 -34.02 -27.57
C ALA A 106 -55.58 -32.98 -26.85
N TYR A 107 -56.46 -32.32 -27.60
CA TYR A 107 -57.54 -31.52 -27.03
C TYR A 107 -58.82 -31.68 -27.82
N TYR A 108 -59.97 -31.42 -27.20
CA TYR A 108 -61.24 -31.23 -27.89
C TYR A 108 -61.85 -29.88 -27.51
N GLU A 109 -62.65 -29.33 -28.42
CA GLU A 109 -63.40 -28.09 -28.19
C GLU A 109 -64.83 -28.44 -27.76
N GLU A 110 -65.38 -27.72 -26.77
CA GLU A 110 -66.77 -27.80 -26.34
C GLU A 110 -67.39 -26.41 -26.41
N ASP A 111 -68.53 -26.29 -27.10
CA ASP A 111 -69.26 -25.02 -27.22
C ASP A 111 -69.93 -24.68 -25.89
N VAL A 112 -69.76 -23.43 -25.43
CA VAL A 112 -70.39 -22.96 -24.19
C VAL A 112 -71.46 -21.94 -24.51
N HIS A 113 -72.68 -22.25 -24.09
CA HIS A 113 -73.80 -21.34 -24.22
C HIS A 113 -73.99 -20.57 -22.91
N GLN A 114 -74.16 -19.24 -23.00
CA GLN A 114 -74.44 -18.31 -21.89
C GLN A 114 -73.26 -17.96 -20.96
N SER A 115 -72.03 -17.92 -21.48
CA SER A 115 -70.91 -17.23 -20.82
C SER A 115 -70.66 -15.87 -21.49
N LEU A 116 -70.37 -14.82 -20.70
CA LEU A 116 -69.92 -13.52 -21.20
C LEU A 116 -68.44 -13.53 -21.63
N GLU A 117 -67.68 -14.57 -21.25
CA GLU A 117 -66.22 -14.59 -21.35
C GLU A 117 -65.68 -15.55 -22.43
N GLU A 118 -66.32 -16.69 -22.68
CA GLU A 118 -65.83 -17.72 -23.61
C GLU A 118 -66.99 -18.35 -24.40
N GLU A 119 -66.90 -18.37 -25.74
CA GLU A 119 -67.85 -19.06 -26.64
C GLU A 119 -67.55 -20.55 -26.77
N LYS A 120 -66.28 -20.94 -26.57
CA LYS A 120 -65.79 -22.33 -26.65
C LYS A 120 -64.72 -22.60 -25.59
N ILE A 121 -64.81 -23.75 -24.93
CA ILE A 121 -63.80 -24.23 -23.98
C ILE A 121 -62.95 -25.32 -24.64
N LEU A 122 -61.64 -25.29 -24.37
CA LEU A 122 -60.68 -26.31 -24.80
C LEU A 122 -60.35 -27.25 -23.65
N HIS A 123 -60.63 -28.54 -23.84
CA HIS A 123 -60.31 -29.59 -22.88
C HIS A 123 -59.03 -30.31 -23.31
N ALA A 124 -57.96 -30.14 -22.54
CA ALA A 124 -56.71 -30.86 -22.76
C ALA A 124 -56.81 -32.30 -22.22
N CYS A 125 -56.38 -33.25 -23.04
CA CYS A 125 -56.44 -34.68 -22.76
C CYS A 125 -55.13 -35.38 -23.14
N GLU A 126 -54.78 -36.39 -22.36
CA GLU A 126 -53.72 -37.34 -22.64
C GLU A 126 -54.35 -38.65 -23.12
N ILE A 127 -53.97 -39.09 -24.31
CA ILE A 127 -54.40 -40.35 -24.90
C ILE A 127 -53.28 -41.37 -24.75
N TYR A 128 -53.53 -42.43 -24.02
CA TYR A 128 -52.66 -43.58 -23.83
C TYR A 128 -53.09 -44.71 -24.77
N PHE A 129 -52.20 -45.15 -25.67
CA PHE A 129 -52.41 -46.31 -26.53
C PHE A 129 -51.48 -47.46 -26.13
N TYR A 130 -52.07 -48.58 -25.70
CA TYR A 130 -51.34 -49.75 -25.24
C TYR A 130 -51.00 -50.65 -26.43
N VAL A 131 -49.72 -50.73 -26.78
CA VAL A 131 -49.26 -51.44 -27.99
C VAL A 131 -49.41 -52.96 -27.84
N GLU A 132 -49.42 -53.45 -26.60
CA GLU A 132 -49.58 -54.88 -26.27
C GLU A 132 -50.92 -55.48 -26.73
N ASP A 133 -52.01 -54.72 -26.65
CA ASP A 133 -53.38 -55.21 -26.92
C ASP A 133 -54.23 -54.28 -27.81
N GLY A 134 -53.70 -53.12 -28.21
CA GLY A 134 -54.40 -52.13 -29.03
C GLY A 134 -55.54 -51.40 -28.29
N THR A 135 -55.48 -51.33 -26.96
CA THR A 135 -56.46 -50.60 -26.15
C THR A 135 -56.07 -49.12 -25.97
N MET A 136 -57.07 -48.28 -25.70
CA MET A 136 -56.91 -46.84 -25.48
C MET A 136 -57.48 -46.43 -24.12
N GLU A 137 -56.79 -45.53 -23.44
CA GLU A 137 -57.26 -44.80 -22.25
C GLU A 137 -57.11 -43.31 -22.49
N ILE A 138 -58.11 -42.51 -22.15
CA ILE A 138 -58.08 -41.04 -22.31
C ILE A 138 -58.26 -40.41 -20.94
N ILE A 139 -57.34 -39.54 -20.56
CA ILE A 139 -57.38 -38.83 -19.28
C ILE A 139 -57.40 -37.34 -19.56
N GLN A 140 -58.40 -36.64 -19.02
CA GLN A 140 -58.40 -35.19 -19.06
C GLN A 140 -57.36 -34.66 -18.06
N THR A 141 -56.41 -33.87 -18.54
CA THR A 141 -55.31 -33.35 -17.73
C THR A 141 -55.87 -32.41 -16.66
N LYS A 142 -55.48 -32.63 -15.40
CA LYS A 142 -55.96 -31.80 -14.30
C LYS A 142 -55.44 -30.38 -14.45
N THR A 143 -56.35 -29.42 -14.42
CA THR A 143 -56.07 -27.98 -14.46
C THR A 143 -56.65 -27.36 -13.20
N GLU A 144 -55.78 -26.84 -12.35
CA GLU A 144 -56.17 -26.17 -11.11
C GLU A 144 -57.14 -25.03 -11.40
N ASN A 145 -58.16 -24.88 -10.54
CA ASN A 145 -59.19 -23.84 -10.63
C ASN A 145 -60.08 -23.88 -11.89
N SER A 146 -60.13 -24.99 -12.63
CA SER A 146 -61.01 -25.10 -13.81
C SER A 146 -62.50 -25.14 -13.50
N GLY A 147 -62.89 -25.53 -12.27
CA GLY A 147 -64.30 -25.70 -11.87
C GLY A 147 -65.03 -26.87 -12.54
N ILE A 148 -64.38 -27.62 -13.44
CA ILE A 148 -64.94 -28.76 -14.17
C ILE A 148 -64.49 -30.06 -13.48
N VAL A 149 -65.34 -31.09 -13.45
CA VAL A 149 -64.96 -32.42 -12.96
C VAL A 149 -63.94 -33.04 -13.93
N GLN A 150 -62.71 -33.23 -13.48
CA GLN A 150 -61.58 -33.71 -14.29
C GLN A 150 -61.13 -35.12 -13.86
N GLY A 151 -60.62 -35.91 -14.80
CA GLY A 151 -60.11 -37.25 -14.53
C GLY A 151 -60.13 -38.15 -15.76
N LYS A 152 -60.27 -39.47 -15.53
CA LYS A 152 -60.35 -40.45 -16.61
C LYS A 152 -61.60 -40.21 -17.46
N PHE A 153 -61.40 -39.75 -18.69
CA PHE A 153 -62.46 -39.50 -19.66
C PHE A 153 -62.93 -40.80 -20.30
N LEU A 154 -61.98 -41.67 -20.68
CA LEU A 154 -62.23 -43.00 -21.20
C LEU A 154 -61.37 -44.01 -20.45
N ARG A 155 -61.99 -45.06 -19.90
CA ARG A 155 -61.25 -46.19 -19.29
C ARG A 155 -60.65 -47.08 -20.38
N ARG A 156 -59.49 -47.69 -20.06
CA ARG A 156 -58.76 -48.61 -20.95
C ARG A 156 -59.69 -49.62 -21.62
N SER A 157 -59.90 -49.45 -22.92
CA SER A 157 -60.79 -50.29 -23.74
C SER A 157 -60.41 -50.21 -25.21
N LYS A 158 -60.84 -51.18 -26.03
CA LYS A 158 -60.68 -51.09 -27.49
C LYS A 158 -61.72 -50.12 -28.05
N VAL A 159 -61.27 -49.10 -28.75
CA VAL A 159 -62.13 -48.06 -29.31
C VAL A 159 -62.43 -48.37 -30.78
N VAL A 160 -63.71 -48.38 -31.12
CA VAL A 160 -64.22 -48.65 -32.48
C VAL A 160 -64.28 -47.33 -33.26
N LYS A 161 -63.92 -47.38 -34.55
CA LYS A 161 -64.00 -46.22 -35.45
C LYS A 161 -65.46 -45.85 -35.76
N PRO A 162 -65.79 -44.56 -35.90
CA PRO A 162 -67.14 -44.15 -36.29
C PRO A 162 -67.49 -44.67 -37.70
N GLY A 163 -68.66 -45.28 -37.83
CA GLY A 163 -69.18 -45.77 -39.12
C GLY A 163 -68.82 -47.20 -39.51
N THR A 164 -68.04 -47.95 -38.72
CA THR A 164 -67.78 -49.39 -38.94
C THR A 164 -67.83 -50.18 -37.64
N SER A 165 -68.68 -51.20 -37.55
CA SER A 165 -68.91 -51.96 -36.31
C SER A 165 -67.78 -52.92 -35.90
N SER A 166 -66.74 -53.11 -36.72
CA SER A 166 -65.66 -54.07 -36.48
C SER A 166 -64.23 -53.53 -36.58
N CYS A 167 -64.05 -52.26 -36.97
CA CYS A 167 -62.74 -51.66 -37.15
C CYS A 167 -62.32 -50.85 -35.91
N HIS A 168 -61.16 -51.17 -35.34
CA HIS A 168 -60.61 -50.48 -34.16
C HIS A 168 -59.49 -49.53 -34.59
N TYR A 169 -59.21 -48.52 -33.77
CA TYR A 169 -58.06 -47.63 -33.97
C TYR A 169 -56.74 -48.40 -33.84
N GLY A 170 -55.86 -48.23 -34.83
CA GLY A 170 -54.49 -48.76 -34.84
C GLY A 170 -53.45 -47.65 -34.70
N ILE A 171 -52.18 -48.04 -34.60
CA ILE A 171 -51.06 -47.10 -34.45
C ILE A 171 -50.96 -46.11 -35.63
N ASP A 172 -51.31 -46.56 -36.83
CA ASP A 172 -51.25 -45.74 -38.05
C ASP A 172 -52.33 -44.65 -38.11
N ASP A 173 -53.39 -44.79 -37.32
CA ASP A 173 -54.47 -43.79 -37.22
C ASP A 173 -54.09 -42.64 -36.27
N LEU A 174 -53.14 -42.88 -35.36
CA LEU A 174 -52.71 -41.97 -34.29
C LEU A 174 -51.50 -41.11 -34.73
N LYS A 175 -51.64 -40.41 -35.87
CA LYS A 175 -50.59 -39.50 -36.39
C LYS A 175 -50.81 -38.07 -35.94
N ILE A 176 -49.71 -37.35 -35.73
CA ILE A 176 -49.72 -35.95 -35.30
C ILE A 176 -50.49 -35.09 -36.31
N GLY A 177 -51.46 -34.31 -35.83
CA GLY A 177 -52.32 -33.45 -36.65
C GLY A 177 -53.60 -34.12 -37.20
N ASN A 178 -53.78 -35.44 -37.03
CA ASN A 178 -55.06 -36.08 -37.35
C ASN A 178 -56.11 -35.76 -36.28
N THR A 179 -57.38 -35.68 -36.71
CA THR A 179 -58.54 -35.55 -35.81
C THR A 179 -59.13 -36.93 -35.58
N LEU A 180 -59.25 -37.32 -34.31
CA LEU A 180 -59.74 -38.63 -33.86
C LEU A 180 -61.15 -38.48 -33.32
N ASP A 181 -62.11 -39.13 -33.97
CA ASP A 181 -63.51 -39.10 -33.56
C ASP A 181 -63.81 -40.29 -32.65
N ILE A 182 -63.95 -40.03 -31.34
CA ILE A 182 -64.17 -41.05 -30.32
C ILE A 182 -65.45 -40.71 -29.56
N TYR A 183 -66.45 -41.60 -29.60
CA TYR A 183 -67.75 -41.44 -28.94
C TYR A 183 -68.38 -40.04 -29.14
N CYS A 184 -68.45 -39.61 -30.41
CA CYS A 184 -69.04 -38.33 -30.83
C CYS A 184 -68.28 -37.06 -30.38
N ARG A 185 -67.01 -37.18 -29.99
CA ARG A 185 -66.11 -36.04 -29.78
C ARG A 185 -64.88 -36.13 -30.67
N SER A 186 -64.49 -34.99 -31.23
CA SER A 186 -63.34 -34.87 -32.12
C SER A 186 -62.12 -34.39 -31.33
N PHE A 187 -61.17 -35.30 -31.09
CA PHE A 187 -59.90 -35.00 -30.44
C PHE A 187 -58.85 -34.65 -31.47
N ARG A 188 -58.19 -33.50 -31.33
CA ARG A 188 -57.09 -33.10 -32.19
C ARG A 188 -55.76 -33.31 -31.48
N GLU A 189 -54.90 -34.13 -32.07
CA GLU A 189 -53.54 -34.39 -31.56
C GLU A 189 -52.64 -33.17 -31.83
N SER A 190 -51.91 -32.71 -30.81
CA SER A 190 -51.14 -31.45 -30.86
C SER A 190 -49.62 -31.61 -30.94
N GLY A 191 -49.06 -32.82 -30.86
CA GLY A 191 -47.66 -33.17 -31.16
C GLY A 191 -46.56 -32.46 -30.35
N VAL A 192 -46.89 -31.49 -29.49
CA VAL A 192 -45.91 -30.62 -28.81
C VAL A 192 -46.25 -30.53 -27.32
N PRO A 193 -45.35 -30.96 -26.42
CA PRO A 193 -45.45 -30.60 -25.01
C PRO A 193 -45.23 -29.10 -24.87
N GLY A 194 -46.23 -28.36 -24.37
CA GLY A 194 -46.05 -26.95 -24.01
C GLY A 194 -46.15 -25.96 -25.17
N LEU A 195 -47.08 -26.13 -26.11
CA LEU A 195 -47.37 -25.10 -27.10
C LEU A 195 -47.92 -23.84 -26.40
N ASP A 196 -47.17 -22.74 -26.49
CA ASP A 196 -47.55 -21.41 -26.02
C ASP A 196 -48.92 -21.02 -26.56
N ARG A 197 -49.89 -20.97 -25.64
CA ARG A 197 -51.23 -20.50 -25.95
C ARG A 197 -51.12 -19.01 -26.27
N LYS A 198 -51.21 -18.64 -27.55
CA LYS A 198 -51.64 -17.30 -27.98
C LYS A 198 -53.11 -17.08 -27.55
N ARG A 199 -53.36 -17.04 -26.23
CA ARG A 199 -54.56 -16.47 -25.64
C ARG A 199 -54.30 -14.97 -25.55
N LYS A 200 -55.12 -14.17 -26.23
CA LYS A 200 -55.31 -12.77 -25.81
C LYS A 200 -55.82 -12.83 -24.37
N MET A 201 -55.05 -12.27 -23.44
CA MET A 201 -55.35 -12.33 -22.02
C MET A 201 -56.50 -11.36 -21.73
N ASN A 202 -57.63 -11.88 -21.26
CA ASN A 202 -58.72 -11.05 -20.73
C ASN A 202 -58.30 -10.52 -19.35
N ASP A 203 -58.49 -9.23 -19.11
CA ASP A 203 -58.10 -8.55 -17.86
C ASP A 203 -58.72 -9.18 -16.61
N LEU A 204 -59.91 -9.78 -16.74
CA LEU A 204 -60.60 -10.50 -15.67
C LEU A 204 -59.82 -11.73 -15.17
N LYS A 205 -59.09 -12.42 -16.06
CA LYS A 205 -58.26 -13.57 -15.69
C LYS A 205 -57.09 -13.15 -14.80
N VAL A 206 -56.48 -12.00 -15.07
CA VAL A 206 -55.37 -11.45 -14.25
C VAL A 206 -55.87 -11.06 -12.87
N VAL A 207 -57.07 -10.49 -12.79
CA VAL A 207 -57.71 -10.14 -11.52
C VAL A 207 -58.08 -11.39 -10.72
N MET A 208 -58.69 -12.40 -11.35
CA MET A 208 -59.01 -13.69 -10.72
C MET A 208 -57.77 -14.45 -10.27
N GLU A 209 -56.72 -14.51 -11.08
CA GLU A 209 -55.45 -15.14 -10.72
C GLU A 209 -54.76 -14.41 -9.57
N SER A 210 -54.82 -13.07 -9.54
CA SER A 210 -54.29 -12.26 -8.43
C SER A 210 -55.08 -12.46 -7.14
N GLN A 211 -56.42 -12.56 -7.22
CA GLN A 211 -57.29 -12.86 -6.08
C GLN A 211 -57.11 -14.30 -5.55
N LEU A 212 -56.76 -15.25 -6.42
CA LEU A 212 -56.44 -16.64 -6.08
C LEU A 212 -54.98 -16.84 -5.62
N GLY A 213 -54.19 -15.76 -5.52
CA GLY A 213 -52.84 -15.79 -4.95
C GLY A 213 -51.71 -16.12 -5.93
N LYS A 214 -51.88 -15.88 -7.24
CA LYS A 214 -50.78 -16.00 -8.21
C LYS A 214 -49.73 -14.91 -8.00
N GLN A 215 -48.45 -15.28 -8.07
CA GLN A 215 -47.34 -14.32 -8.04
C GLN A 215 -47.39 -13.44 -9.29
N SER A 216 -47.47 -12.12 -9.08
CA SER A 216 -47.49 -11.11 -10.14
C SER A 216 -46.09 -10.93 -10.73
N SER A 217 -45.92 -11.36 -11.98
CA SER A 217 -44.75 -11.17 -12.86
C SER A 217 -43.47 -11.95 -12.53
N MET A 218 -43.10 -12.88 -13.42
CA MET A 218 -41.80 -13.57 -13.50
C MET A 218 -40.85 -12.91 -14.53
N THR A 219 -41.29 -11.84 -15.20
CA THR A 219 -40.69 -11.35 -16.44
C THR A 219 -39.34 -10.64 -16.23
N ASP A 220 -39.10 -10.06 -15.05
CA ASP A 220 -37.89 -9.26 -14.79
C ASP A 220 -36.71 -10.04 -14.18
N ARG A 221 -36.88 -11.37 -13.97
CA ARG A 221 -35.82 -12.15 -13.31
C ARG A 221 -34.55 -12.25 -14.17
N GLY A 222 -34.67 -12.19 -15.50
CA GLY A 222 -33.52 -12.25 -16.42
C GLY A 222 -32.56 -11.07 -16.23
N MET A 223 -33.07 -9.84 -16.37
CA MET A 223 -32.26 -8.62 -16.21
C MET A 223 -31.74 -8.44 -14.79
N PHE A 224 -32.51 -8.86 -13.78
CA PHE A 224 -32.04 -8.89 -12.39
C PHE A 224 -30.90 -9.88 -12.17
N LEU A 225 -30.90 -11.04 -12.83
CA LEU A 225 -29.82 -12.03 -12.68
C LEU A 225 -28.55 -11.65 -13.45
N GLU A 226 -28.70 -10.97 -14.59
CA GLU A 226 -27.57 -10.54 -15.43
C GLU A 226 -26.87 -9.30 -14.86
N HIS A 227 -27.64 -8.27 -14.49
CA HIS A 227 -27.11 -6.99 -14.03
C HIS A 227 -27.14 -6.81 -12.52
N GLY A 228 -27.80 -7.70 -11.75
CA GLY A 228 -27.71 -7.74 -10.29
C GLY A 228 -27.84 -6.39 -9.58
N THR A 229 -26.71 -5.92 -9.04
CA THR A 229 -26.57 -4.64 -8.31
C THR A 229 -25.91 -3.52 -9.13
N ASP A 230 -25.69 -3.74 -10.42
CA ASP A 230 -25.00 -2.79 -11.29
C ASP A 230 -25.84 -1.52 -11.46
N ALA A 231 -25.19 -0.38 -11.20
CA ALA A 231 -25.81 0.91 -11.29
C ALA A 231 -24.85 1.94 -11.90
N LEU A 232 -25.34 2.69 -12.88
CA LEU A 232 -24.62 3.78 -13.51
C LEU A 232 -24.81 5.05 -12.69
N CYS A 233 -23.73 5.69 -12.31
CA CYS A 233 -23.72 6.82 -11.39
C CYS A 233 -23.19 8.06 -12.08
N PHE A 234 -24.00 9.13 -12.03
CA PHE A 234 -23.72 10.42 -12.61
C PHE A 234 -23.81 11.51 -11.55
N HIS A 235 -22.97 12.52 -11.64
CA HIS A 235 -23.14 13.74 -10.86
C HIS A 235 -23.82 14.79 -11.72
N VAL A 236 -24.84 15.40 -11.14
CA VAL A 236 -25.76 16.27 -11.84
C VAL A 236 -25.86 17.60 -11.09
N THR A 237 -25.85 18.69 -11.84
CA THR A 237 -26.03 20.05 -11.32
C THR A 237 -27.41 20.57 -11.69
N TRP A 238 -28.06 21.24 -10.73
CA TRP A 238 -29.30 21.96 -10.97
C TRP A 238 -29.07 23.44 -10.65
N ASP A 239 -29.00 24.26 -11.69
CA ASP A 239 -28.86 25.71 -11.57
C ASP A 239 -30.25 26.35 -11.43
N ASP A 240 -30.61 26.74 -10.21
CA ASP A 240 -31.86 27.46 -9.92
C ASP A 240 -31.59 28.96 -9.64
N ARG A 241 -30.38 29.50 -9.89
CA ARG A 241 -29.98 30.89 -9.57
C ARG A 241 -30.89 31.96 -10.18
N SER A 242 -31.63 31.62 -11.23
CA SER A 242 -32.60 32.53 -11.86
C SER A 242 -33.80 32.85 -10.97
N ARG A 243 -34.09 32.04 -9.95
CA ARG A 243 -35.17 32.29 -8.97
C ARG A 243 -34.69 33.17 -7.82
N LEU A 244 -35.62 33.93 -7.23
CA LEU A 244 -35.37 34.90 -6.16
C LEU A 244 -34.53 34.37 -4.97
N TYR A 245 -34.66 33.08 -4.65
CA TYR A 245 -33.93 32.40 -3.57
C TYR A 245 -33.21 31.15 -4.06
N GLY A 246 -33.07 31.00 -5.38
CA GLY A 246 -32.49 29.81 -5.96
C GLY A 246 -30.97 29.82 -5.87
N ASN A 247 -30.41 28.64 -5.77
CA ASN A 247 -28.97 28.39 -5.73
C ASN A 247 -28.61 27.26 -6.68
N ILE A 248 -27.31 27.06 -6.89
CA ILE A 248 -26.84 25.85 -7.58
C ILE A 248 -26.88 24.70 -6.58
N GLN A 249 -27.48 23.59 -6.98
CA GLN A 249 -27.56 22.38 -6.17
C GLN A 249 -26.89 21.20 -6.89
N TYR A 250 -26.23 20.34 -6.10
CA TYR A 250 -25.50 19.18 -6.60
C TYR A 250 -26.19 17.88 -6.19
N PHE A 251 -26.42 16.99 -7.15
CA PHE A 251 -27.09 15.71 -6.97
C PHE A 251 -26.26 14.56 -7.55
N ARG A 252 -26.55 13.35 -7.10
CA ARG A 252 -26.09 12.10 -7.70
C ARG A 252 -27.30 11.40 -8.31
N LEU A 253 -27.23 11.14 -9.62
CA LEU A 253 -28.19 10.32 -10.34
C LEU A 253 -27.65 8.90 -10.42
N ILE A 254 -28.47 7.93 -10.04
CA ILE A 254 -28.16 6.51 -10.03
C ILE A 254 -29.17 5.84 -10.96
N TYR A 255 -28.70 5.23 -12.05
CA TYR A 255 -29.49 4.45 -12.98
C TYR A 255 -29.26 2.97 -12.71
N HIS A 256 -30.30 2.22 -12.39
CA HIS A 256 -30.22 0.80 -12.13
C HIS A 256 -30.45 0.00 -13.42
N LEU A 257 -29.45 -0.76 -13.85
CA LEU A 257 -29.53 -1.54 -15.11
C LEU A 257 -30.50 -2.72 -15.03
N ALA A 258 -30.79 -3.21 -13.83
CA ALA A 258 -31.66 -4.37 -13.62
C ALA A 258 -33.15 -4.09 -13.92
N ASP A 259 -33.62 -2.85 -13.76
CA ASP A 259 -35.04 -2.48 -13.87
C ASP A 259 -35.30 -1.15 -14.60
N ASP A 260 -34.27 -0.56 -15.21
CA ASP A 260 -34.31 0.74 -15.91
C ASP A 260 -34.90 1.88 -15.07
N THR A 261 -34.63 1.86 -13.76
CA THR A 261 -35.09 2.89 -12.83
C THR A 261 -34.01 3.89 -12.49
N ILE A 262 -34.44 5.13 -12.24
CA ILE A 262 -33.57 6.24 -11.86
C ILE A 262 -33.88 6.66 -10.42
N GLU A 263 -32.83 6.84 -9.64
CA GLU A 263 -32.84 7.43 -8.31
C GLU A 263 -31.99 8.71 -8.32
N ILE A 264 -32.46 9.76 -7.64
CA ILE A 264 -31.69 11.01 -7.49
C ILE A 264 -31.49 11.27 -6.00
N ALA A 265 -30.24 11.13 -5.57
CA ALA A 265 -29.80 11.39 -4.21
C ALA A 265 -29.11 12.75 -4.13
N ARG A 266 -29.20 13.43 -2.98
CA ARG A 266 -28.43 14.66 -2.77
C ARG A 266 -26.95 14.30 -2.65
N ALA A 267 -26.07 15.01 -3.36
CA ALA A 267 -24.63 14.83 -3.15
C ALA A 267 -24.31 15.34 -1.74
N SER A 268 -23.68 14.51 -0.91
CA SER A 268 -23.47 14.76 0.53
C SER A 268 -22.39 15.82 0.83
N ASN A 269 -22.28 16.86 0.00
CA ASN A 269 -21.28 17.90 0.18
C ASN A 269 -21.93 19.10 0.85
N THR A 270 -21.90 19.04 2.18
CA THR A 270 -21.45 20.08 3.12
C THR A 270 -22.27 19.99 4.40
N THR A 271 -21.57 19.90 5.54
CA THR A 271 -22.16 19.77 6.87
C THR A 271 -22.81 21.07 7.37
N ARG A 272 -23.00 22.09 6.52
CA ARG A 272 -23.41 23.46 6.90
C ARG A 272 -24.34 24.16 5.90
N ASP A 273 -25.04 23.43 5.04
CA ASP A 273 -25.78 24.01 3.92
C ASP A 273 -27.14 24.68 4.24
N GLY A 274 -27.50 24.86 5.52
CA GLY A 274 -28.75 25.53 5.91
C GLY A 274 -30.06 24.83 5.49
N THR A 275 -29.99 23.80 4.64
CA THR A 275 -31.12 22.98 4.18
C THR A 275 -31.31 21.76 5.07
N VAL A 276 -32.56 21.37 5.33
CA VAL A 276 -32.90 20.13 6.01
C VAL A 276 -32.40 18.93 5.19
N THR A 277 -31.77 17.96 5.85
CA THR A 277 -31.21 16.76 5.22
C THR A 277 -32.32 15.82 4.75
N PHE A 278 -32.69 15.90 3.47
CA PHE A 278 -33.47 14.86 2.79
C PHE A 278 -32.52 13.98 1.96
N PRO A 279 -32.48 12.65 2.18
CA PRO A 279 -31.49 11.78 1.54
C PRO A 279 -31.69 11.62 0.02
N LYS A 280 -32.95 11.67 -0.44
CA LYS A 280 -33.31 11.48 -1.85
C LYS A 280 -34.22 12.61 -2.32
N LEU A 281 -33.91 13.16 -3.50
CA LEU A 281 -34.79 14.08 -4.22
C LEU A 281 -35.86 13.31 -4.99
N LEU A 282 -35.47 12.20 -5.63
CA LEU A 282 -36.36 11.32 -6.38
C LEU A 282 -36.18 9.88 -5.88
N LYS A 283 -37.29 9.22 -5.53
CA LYS A 283 -37.29 7.79 -5.22
C LYS A 283 -37.08 6.98 -6.50
N ARG A 284 -36.41 5.83 -6.38
CA ARG A 284 -36.22 4.85 -7.46
C ARG A 284 -37.52 4.61 -8.23
N SER A 285 -37.57 5.04 -9.48
CA SER A 285 -38.72 4.93 -10.37
C SER A 285 -38.29 5.09 -11.82
N LYS A 286 -39.10 4.62 -12.77
CA LYS A 286 -38.87 4.91 -14.19
C LYS A 286 -39.12 6.40 -14.44
N LEU A 287 -38.16 7.09 -15.04
CA LEU A 287 -38.24 8.53 -15.27
C LEU A 287 -38.79 8.80 -16.68
N PRO A 288 -39.97 9.42 -16.83
CA PRO A 288 -40.51 9.75 -18.15
C PRO A 288 -39.78 10.94 -18.79
N LYS A 289 -39.50 10.85 -20.09
CA LYS A 289 -38.83 11.93 -20.86
C LYS A 289 -39.68 13.19 -20.97
N SER A 290 -41.00 13.02 -21.12
CA SER A 290 -41.98 14.10 -21.18
C SER A 290 -42.20 14.83 -19.84
N GLY A 291 -41.71 14.26 -18.73
CA GLY A 291 -41.97 14.77 -17.38
C GLY A 291 -43.40 14.54 -16.88
N GLN A 292 -44.23 13.78 -17.62
CA GLN A 292 -45.58 13.37 -17.22
C GLN A 292 -45.67 11.83 -17.18
N ALA A 293 -46.38 11.29 -16.20
CA ALA A 293 -46.35 9.85 -15.85
C ALA A 293 -47.37 8.98 -16.61
N PHE A 294 -47.77 9.36 -17.83
CA PHE A 294 -48.96 8.77 -18.47
C PHE A 294 -48.70 7.55 -19.38
N ASP A 295 -47.48 7.34 -19.87
CA ASP A 295 -47.15 6.18 -20.72
C ASP A 295 -45.79 5.58 -20.34
N ASP A 296 -45.77 4.28 -20.04
CA ASP A 296 -44.56 3.48 -19.77
C ASP A 296 -43.59 3.40 -20.97
N SER A 297 -44.04 3.87 -22.15
CA SER A 297 -43.33 3.71 -23.42
C SER A 297 -42.25 4.77 -23.69
N ASP A 298 -42.15 5.84 -22.88
CA ASP A 298 -41.20 6.95 -23.13
C ASP A 298 -40.39 7.35 -21.88
N CYS A 299 -39.69 6.38 -21.30
CA CYS A 299 -38.77 6.57 -20.18
C CYS A 299 -37.31 6.73 -20.62
N TYR A 300 -36.49 7.42 -19.81
CA TYR A 300 -35.05 7.51 -20.04
C TYR A 300 -34.41 6.13 -19.97
N SER A 301 -33.66 5.77 -21.01
CA SER A 301 -32.74 4.64 -21.00
C SER A 301 -31.35 5.11 -20.63
N TRP A 302 -30.47 4.20 -20.22
CA TRP A 302 -29.06 4.50 -20.00
C TRP A 302 -28.43 5.14 -21.25
N LYS A 303 -28.80 4.75 -22.46
CA LYS A 303 -28.27 5.34 -23.72
C LYS A 303 -28.59 6.83 -23.89
N ASP A 304 -29.63 7.32 -23.22
CA ASP A 304 -30.02 8.72 -23.26
C ASP A 304 -29.19 9.59 -22.31
N LEU A 305 -28.38 9.00 -21.43
CA LEU A 305 -27.60 9.72 -20.42
C LEU A 305 -26.17 9.93 -20.92
N ALA A 306 -25.74 11.19 -21.06
CA ALA A 306 -24.36 11.50 -21.44
C ALA A 306 -23.85 12.75 -20.72
N ILE A 307 -22.53 12.83 -20.52
CA ILE A 307 -21.89 14.02 -19.94
C ILE A 307 -22.10 15.21 -20.89
N GLY A 308 -22.67 16.30 -20.36
CA GLY A 308 -23.09 17.46 -21.14
C GLY A 308 -24.57 17.51 -21.50
N GLN A 309 -25.33 16.42 -21.29
CA GLN A 309 -26.77 16.44 -21.51
C GLN A 309 -27.55 17.02 -20.33
N ILE A 310 -28.68 17.64 -20.67
CA ILE A 310 -29.65 18.15 -19.71
C ILE A 310 -30.83 17.17 -19.66
N ILE A 311 -31.11 16.67 -18.46
CA ILE A 311 -32.22 15.76 -18.19
C ILE A 311 -33.38 16.53 -17.56
N ASN A 312 -34.59 16.18 -17.95
CA ASN A 312 -35.81 16.74 -17.36
C ASN A 312 -36.32 15.83 -16.24
N VAL A 313 -36.18 16.28 -14.99
CA VAL A 313 -36.67 15.58 -13.80
C VAL A 313 -37.93 16.27 -13.29
N PHE A 314 -39.09 15.91 -13.85
CA PHE A 314 -40.40 16.48 -13.50
C PHE A 314 -40.40 18.03 -13.48
N GLY A 315 -39.84 18.65 -14.52
CA GLY A 315 -39.73 20.10 -14.68
C GLY A 315 -38.46 20.73 -14.10
N ARG A 316 -37.54 19.93 -13.53
CA ARG A 316 -36.20 20.38 -13.13
C ARG A 316 -35.20 19.98 -14.21
N MET A 317 -34.70 20.97 -14.92
CA MET A 317 -33.65 20.78 -15.94
C MET A 317 -32.31 20.64 -15.23
N MET A 318 -31.76 19.43 -15.22
CA MET A 318 -30.51 19.13 -14.52
C MET A 318 -29.43 18.73 -15.51
N LEU A 319 -28.21 19.27 -15.36
CA LEU A 319 -27.08 19.03 -16.26
C LEU A 319 -26.18 17.92 -15.72
N ILE A 320 -25.90 16.90 -16.52
CA ILE A 320 -24.94 15.84 -16.18
C ILE A 320 -23.52 16.36 -16.39
N VAL A 321 -22.73 16.39 -15.31
CA VAL A 321 -21.40 17.02 -15.28
C VAL A 321 -20.26 16.01 -15.32
N LYS A 322 -20.38 14.91 -14.57
CA LYS A 322 -19.36 13.85 -14.49
C LYS A 322 -20.01 12.49 -14.25
N CYS A 323 -19.29 11.41 -14.54
CA CYS A 323 -19.73 10.04 -14.25
C CYS A 323 -18.69 9.27 -13.43
N ASP A 324 -19.13 8.24 -12.71
CA ASP A 324 -18.20 7.35 -12.01
C ASP A 324 -17.41 6.48 -13.00
N ARG A 325 -16.25 5.98 -12.56
CA ARG A 325 -15.37 5.15 -13.39
C ARG A 325 -16.09 3.91 -13.96
N PHE A 326 -16.85 3.19 -13.12
CA PHE A 326 -17.66 2.05 -13.55
C PHE A 326 -18.62 2.40 -14.69
N THR A 327 -19.24 3.59 -14.62
CA THR A 327 -20.14 4.07 -15.66
C THR A 327 -19.40 4.34 -16.95
N ARG A 328 -18.20 4.92 -16.88
CA ARG A 328 -17.35 5.13 -18.05
C ARG A 328 -16.96 3.81 -18.72
N ASP A 329 -16.51 2.84 -17.92
CA ASP A 329 -16.11 1.51 -18.38
C ASP A 329 -17.30 0.75 -19.02
N HIS A 330 -18.50 0.87 -18.46
CA HIS A 330 -19.72 0.26 -19.01
C HIS A 330 -20.12 0.86 -20.37
N TYR A 331 -19.98 2.17 -20.55
CA TYR A 331 -20.27 2.80 -21.83
C TYR A 331 -19.25 2.40 -22.90
N GLU A 332 -17.97 2.34 -22.52
CA GLU A 332 -16.89 1.91 -23.41
C GLU A 332 -17.02 0.45 -23.84
N SER A 333 -17.38 -0.46 -22.93
CA SER A 333 -17.63 -1.87 -23.25
C SER A 333 -18.84 -2.08 -24.17
N ASN A 334 -19.81 -1.15 -24.15
CA ASN A 334 -20.94 -1.11 -25.07
C ASN A 334 -20.69 -0.25 -26.33
N GLY A 335 -19.46 0.21 -26.56
CA GLY A 335 -19.05 0.94 -27.76
C GLY A 335 -19.46 2.42 -27.81
N ILE A 336 -19.82 3.03 -26.68
CA ILE A 336 -20.18 4.45 -26.57
C ILE A 336 -19.08 5.19 -25.81
N HIS A 337 -18.40 6.13 -26.46
CA HIS A 337 -17.41 6.97 -25.76
C HIS A 337 -18.06 8.21 -25.15
N LEU A 338 -18.00 8.32 -23.82
CA LEU A 338 -18.46 9.48 -23.07
C LEU A 338 -17.44 10.64 -23.13
N ARG A 339 -17.92 11.88 -23.08
CA ARG A 339 -17.09 13.09 -23.01
C ARG A 339 -16.26 13.16 -21.72
N GLU A 340 -15.29 14.06 -21.68
CA GLU A 340 -14.53 14.38 -20.46
C GLU A 340 -15.42 15.07 -19.42
N ASP A 341 -15.07 14.92 -18.14
CA ASP A 341 -15.80 15.50 -17.02
C ASP A 341 -15.78 17.04 -17.10
N MET A 342 -16.94 17.67 -16.95
CA MET A 342 -17.02 19.13 -16.89
C MET A 342 -16.56 19.65 -15.52
N PRO A 343 -15.80 20.77 -15.47
CA PRO A 343 -15.41 21.37 -14.21
C PRO A 343 -16.66 21.87 -13.47
N LEU A 344 -16.85 21.46 -12.22
CA LEU A 344 -17.89 22.02 -11.37
C LEU A 344 -17.54 23.50 -11.10
N GLU A 345 -18.46 24.43 -11.36
CA GLU A 345 -18.28 25.84 -10.98
C GLU A 345 -17.99 25.91 -9.47
N VAL A 346 -16.75 26.26 -9.12
CA VAL A 346 -16.35 26.55 -7.74
C VAL A 346 -16.74 27.99 -7.49
N GLU A 347 -17.49 28.26 -6.41
CA GLU A 347 -17.86 29.63 -6.04
C GLU A 347 -16.63 30.55 -6.04
N ASP A 348 -16.76 31.73 -6.68
CA ASP A 348 -15.71 32.74 -6.68
C ASP A 348 -15.32 33.07 -5.24
N LYS A 349 -14.05 32.83 -4.88
CA LYS A 349 -13.52 33.20 -3.58
C LYS A 349 -13.75 34.69 -3.36
N LYS A 350 -14.51 35.06 -2.32
CA LYS A 350 -14.68 36.46 -1.91
C LYS A 350 -13.29 37.11 -1.76
N ALA A 351 -13.09 38.27 -2.38
CA ALA A 351 -11.85 39.01 -2.26
C ALA A 351 -11.60 39.38 -0.78
N GLU A 352 -10.54 38.82 -0.18
CA GLU A 352 -10.12 39.18 1.17
C GLU A 352 -9.45 40.56 1.17
N ILE A 353 -10.11 41.55 1.78
CA ILE A 353 -9.51 42.87 2.01
C ILE A 353 -8.55 42.75 3.21
N LYS A 354 -7.24 42.66 2.93
CA LYS A 354 -6.21 42.67 3.98
C LYS A 354 -6.03 44.09 4.52
N ARG A 355 -6.27 44.28 5.82
CA ARG A 355 -5.97 45.54 6.52
C ARG A 355 -4.45 45.67 6.72
N VAL A 356 -3.88 46.79 6.30
CA VAL A 356 -2.45 47.09 6.51
C VAL A 356 -2.26 47.75 7.87
N VAL A 357 -1.21 47.35 8.60
CA VAL A 357 -0.86 47.95 9.89
C VAL A 357 -0.28 49.35 9.65
N PRO A 358 -0.72 50.39 10.38
CA PRO A 358 -0.20 51.75 10.21
C PRO A 358 1.26 51.87 10.66
N PRO A 359 2.00 52.90 10.17
CA PRO A 359 3.38 53.15 10.58
C PRO A 359 3.47 53.51 12.07
N TYR A 360 4.61 53.21 12.68
CA TYR A 360 4.90 53.50 14.09
C TYR A 360 4.82 54.99 14.40
N ASN A 361 4.18 55.35 15.52
CA ASN A 361 3.87 56.73 15.90
C ASN A 361 4.98 57.42 16.73
N GLY A 362 6.08 56.73 17.05
CA GLY A 362 7.20 57.27 17.82
C GLY A 362 7.06 57.18 19.35
N PHE A 363 5.96 56.60 19.87
CA PHE A 363 5.74 56.45 21.31
C PHE A 363 5.79 54.98 21.75
N GLY A 364 6.53 54.70 22.83
CA GLY A 364 6.69 53.34 23.36
C GLY A 364 7.76 52.53 22.62
N SER A 365 7.59 51.22 22.55
CA SER A 365 8.37 50.37 21.64
C SER A 365 7.54 50.04 20.39
N GLU A 366 8.21 49.74 19.29
CA GLU A 366 7.55 49.34 18.05
C GLU A 366 6.67 48.10 18.25
N GLU A 367 7.16 47.12 19.03
CA GLU A 367 6.42 45.91 19.41
C GLU A 367 5.15 46.22 20.21
N ASP A 368 5.21 47.19 21.13
CA ASP A 368 4.08 47.59 21.97
C ASP A 368 3.00 48.35 21.16
N SER A 369 3.44 49.23 20.26
CA SER A 369 2.57 49.92 19.32
C SER A 369 1.93 48.96 18.30
N LEU A 370 2.67 47.95 17.82
CA LEU A 370 2.14 46.91 16.93
C LEU A 370 1.04 46.10 17.61
N ARG A 371 1.21 45.78 18.91
CA ARG A 371 0.17 45.11 19.71
C ARG A 371 -1.08 45.94 19.89
N SER A 372 -0.94 47.26 19.96
CA SER A 372 -2.10 48.16 19.99
C SER A 372 -2.89 48.13 18.67
N CYS A 373 -2.22 47.87 17.54
CA CYS A 373 -2.86 47.75 16.23
C CYS A 373 -3.43 46.35 15.96
N THR A 374 -2.95 45.31 16.64
CA THR A 374 -3.27 43.90 16.39
C THR A 374 -4.08 43.23 17.51
N GLY A 375 -4.14 43.82 18.70
CA GLY A 375 -4.64 43.20 19.93
C GLY A 375 -5.90 43.85 20.52
N SER A 376 -6.48 43.13 21.49
CA SER A 376 -7.60 43.55 22.34
C SER A 376 -7.29 44.80 23.17
N ILE A 377 -8.32 45.52 23.63
CA ILE A 377 -8.28 46.81 24.36
C ILE A 377 -7.29 46.84 25.54
N ASN A 378 -6.93 45.70 26.13
CA ASN A 378 -5.93 45.59 27.19
C ASN A 378 -4.92 44.46 26.87
N PRO A 379 -3.86 44.73 26.09
CA PRO A 379 -2.81 43.75 25.88
C PRO A 379 -2.03 43.52 27.19
N PRO A 380 -1.87 42.27 27.69
CA PRO A 380 -1.04 42.00 28.87
C PRO A 380 0.41 42.43 28.61
N PRO A 381 1.22 42.86 29.60
CA PRO A 381 2.61 43.23 29.34
C PRO A 381 3.38 42.07 28.68
N LEU A 382 4.28 42.40 27.75
CA LEU A 382 5.13 41.42 27.06
C LEU A 382 5.90 40.61 28.11
N LYS A 383 5.63 39.31 28.19
CA LYS A 383 6.49 38.38 28.93
C LYS A 383 7.70 38.10 28.06
N LYS A 384 8.84 38.70 28.38
CA LYS A 384 10.12 38.20 27.86
C LYS A 384 10.38 36.87 28.56
N ASP A 385 10.11 35.75 27.88
CA ASP A 385 10.49 34.42 28.36
C ASP A 385 12.02 34.30 28.34
N MET A 386 12.67 34.88 29.36
CA MET A 386 14.12 34.87 29.56
C MET A 386 14.69 33.45 29.76
N SER A 387 13.85 32.42 29.88
CA SER A 387 14.29 31.05 30.19
C SER A 387 14.38 30.11 28.98
N SER A 388 14.09 30.58 27.76
CA SER A 388 14.09 29.71 26.56
C SER A 388 15.12 30.09 25.49
N ASN A 389 15.87 31.19 25.66
CA ASN A 389 16.87 31.56 24.67
C ASN A 389 18.17 30.78 24.93
N LYS A 390 18.48 29.80 24.07
CA LYS A 390 19.74 29.02 24.10
C LYS A 390 20.99 29.92 24.03
N LYS A 391 20.83 31.18 23.62
CA LYS A 391 21.88 32.20 23.54
C LYS A 391 22.01 33.08 24.81
N SER A 392 21.27 32.77 25.87
CA SER A 392 21.35 33.51 27.15
C SER A 392 22.77 33.44 27.76
N GLY A 393 23.29 34.59 28.19
CA GLY A 393 24.65 34.71 28.73
C GLY A 393 25.79 34.65 27.71
N ILE A 394 25.53 34.48 26.42
CA ILE A 394 26.57 34.52 25.38
C ILE A 394 26.83 35.98 24.97
N VAL A 395 28.09 36.40 25.10
CA VAL A 395 28.52 37.77 24.84
C VAL A 395 29.70 37.78 23.88
N LEU A 396 29.55 38.46 22.75
CA LEU A 396 30.64 38.74 21.81
C LEU A 396 31.43 39.92 22.35
N ARG A 397 32.74 39.79 22.51
CA ARG A 397 33.59 40.85 23.05
C ARG A 397 34.64 41.24 22.01
N PHE A 398 34.65 42.52 21.66
CA PHE A 398 35.53 43.09 20.66
C PHE A 398 36.34 44.23 21.22
N ASN A 399 37.57 44.36 20.74
CA ASN A 399 38.38 45.57 20.88
C ASN A 399 38.15 46.44 19.65
N ALA A 400 37.83 47.72 19.86
CA ALA A 400 37.52 48.68 18.84
C ALA A 400 38.34 49.96 19.02
N SER A 401 38.51 50.70 17.93
CA SER A 401 39.08 52.06 17.92
C SER A 401 38.10 53.01 17.28
N LEU A 402 38.03 54.26 17.73
CA LEU A 402 37.21 55.28 17.09
C LEU A 402 37.81 55.62 15.72
N VAL A 403 36.98 55.62 14.67
CA VAL A 403 37.33 56.20 13.37
C VAL A 403 37.03 57.69 13.48
N VAL A 404 38.04 58.52 13.24
CA VAL A 404 37.91 59.97 13.32
C VAL A 404 38.26 60.56 11.96
N ASP A 405 37.53 61.59 11.55
CA ASP A 405 37.85 62.37 10.36
C ASP A 405 39.18 63.13 10.57
N ASP A 406 39.91 63.39 9.49
CA ASP A 406 41.30 63.93 9.47
C ASP A 406 41.51 65.26 10.23
N ASP A 407 40.45 65.90 10.74
CA ASP A 407 40.44 67.18 11.46
C ASP A 407 40.47 67.06 13.00
N ALA A 408 40.59 65.85 13.57
CA ALA A 408 40.58 65.64 15.01
C ALA A 408 41.95 65.35 15.63
N ASP A 409 42.15 65.80 16.88
CA ASP A 409 43.38 65.58 17.67
C ASP A 409 43.82 64.10 17.66
N ASP A 410 45.06 63.84 17.23
CA ASP A 410 45.73 62.52 17.16
C ASP A 410 45.55 61.66 18.43
N SER A 411 45.32 62.31 19.57
CA SER A 411 45.09 61.66 20.87
C SER A 411 43.79 60.86 20.94
N SER A 412 42.77 61.19 20.16
CA SER A 412 41.49 60.45 20.12
C SER A 412 41.59 59.13 19.34
N SER A 413 42.48 59.07 18.34
CA SER A 413 42.73 57.84 17.57
C SER A 413 43.42 56.75 18.40
N MET A 414 44.09 57.10 19.50
CA MET A 414 44.75 56.14 20.39
C MET A 414 43.81 55.51 21.43
N ARG A 415 42.57 56.00 21.54
CA ARG A 415 41.58 55.48 22.49
C ARG A 415 41.09 54.11 22.03
N LYS A 416 41.23 53.12 22.90
CA LYS A 416 40.73 51.76 22.70
C LYS A 416 39.42 51.61 23.44
N PHE A 417 38.44 51.02 22.80
CA PHE A 417 37.14 50.71 23.36
C PHE A 417 36.96 49.20 23.34
N ALA A 418 36.23 48.68 24.31
CA ALA A 418 35.81 47.30 24.33
C ALA A 418 34.29 47.25 24.23
N ILE A 419 33.83 46.62 23.15
CA ILE A 419 32.44 46.52 22.75
C ILE A 419 31.96 45.12 23.11
N ASN A 420 30.96 45.01 23.97
CA ASN A 420 30.31 43.75 24.27
C ASN A 420 28.91 43.73 23.65
N PHE A 421 28.66 42.77 22.76
CA PHE A 421 27.37 42.52 22.12
C PHE A 421 26.71 41.29 22.75
N PHE A 422 25.48 41.43 23.23
CA PHE A 422 24.72 40.38 23.90
C PHE A 422 23.79 39.70 22.90
N LEU A 423 24.04 38.43 22.59
CA LEU A 423 23.23 37.64 21.63
C LEU A 423 21.84 37.26 22.16
N GLU A 424 21.58 37.53 23.44
CA GLU A 424 20.31 37.23 24.08
C GLU A 424 19.21 38.22 23.69
N ASP A 425 19.56 39.50 23.56
CA ASP A 425 18.64 40.62 23.35
C ASP A 425 19.14 41.67 22.35
N ASP A 426 20.19 41.33 21.59
CA ASP A 426 20.85 42.18 20.59
C ASP A 426 21.25 43.58 21.12
N THR A 427 21.60 43.65 22.40
CA THR A 427 22.04 44.89 23.04
C THR A 427 23.56 45.03 23.03
N ILE A 428 24.04 46.27 23.10
CA ILE A 428 25.47 46.59 23.06
C ILE A 428 25.86 47.40 24.30
N THR A 429 27.04 47.11 24.83
CA THR A 429 27.74 47.95 25.81
C THR A 429 29.10 48.35 25.27
N ILE A 430 29.51 49.58 25.53
CA ILE A 430 30.82 50.09 25.13
C ILE A 430 31.51 50.59 26.40
N HIS A 431 32.72 50.09 26.66
CA HIS A 431 33.54 50.51 27.78
C HIS A 431 34.93 50.90 27.32
N GLU A 432 35.44 51.99 27.86
CA GLU A 432 36.81 52.44 27.64
C GLU A 432 37.66 52.01 28.83
N PRO A 433 38.62 51.07 28.66
CA PRO A 433 39.52 50.67 29.73
C PRO A 433 40.35 51.87 30.22
N PRO A 434 40.51 52.06 31.54
CA PRO A 434 41.31 53.16 32.08
C PRO A 434 42.81 52.92 31.84
N ILE A 435 43.44 53.81 31.08
CA ILE A 435 44.89 53.79 30.81
C ILE A 435 45.57 54.84 31.68
N LYS A 436 46.58 54.45 32.46
CA LYS A 436 47.35 55.40 33.29
C LYS A 436 48.08 56.41 32.41
N ASN A 437 48.08 57.68 32.82
CA ASN A 437 48.78 58.78 32.13
C ASN A 437 48.27 59.10 30.71
N SER A 438 47.09 58.60 30.30
CA SER A 438 46.51 58.90 28.97
C SER A 438 45.83 60.27 28.88
N GLY A 439 45.51 60.90 30.02
CA GLY A 439 44.71 62.13 30.07
C GLY A 439 43.20 61.93 29.90
N TYR A 440 42.74 60.71 29.60
CA TYR A 440 41.32 60.38 29.42
C TYR A 440 40.76 59.62 30.62
N VAL A 441 39.57 60.02 31.07
CA VAL A 441 38.83 59.30 32.11
C VAL A 441 38.17 58.08 31.48
N GLY A 442 38.77 56.90 31.67
CA GLY A 442 38.16 55.63 31.26
C GLY A 442 36.85 55.36 32.02
N GLY A 443 35.98 54.53 31.45
CA GLY A 443 34.68 54.24 32.03
C GLY A 443 33.67 53.68 31.04
N GLN A 444 32.39 53.70 31.42
CA GLN A 444 31.32 53.24 30.55
C GLN A 444 30.96 54.32 29.53
N PHE A 445 31.28 54.06 28.25
CA PHE A 445 30.94 54.95 27.15
C PHE A 445 29.48 54.79 26.75
N LEU A 446 28.97 53.56 26.75
CA LEU A 446 27.56 53.24 26.46
C LEU A 446 27.01 52.22 27.46
N ARG A 447 25.89 52.56 28.11
CA ARG A 447 25.12 51.60 28.91
C ARG A 447 24.42 50.59 28.00
N ARG A 448 24.16 49.39 28.53
CA ARG A 448 23.51 48.29 27.79
C ARG A 448 22.18 48.78 27.25
N GLN A 449 22.11 48.92 25.93
CA GLN A 449 20.89 49.32 25.24
C GLN A 449 20.84 48.68 23.85
N PRO A 450 19.64 48.45 23.30
CA PRO A 450 19.50 48.04 21.91
C PRO A 450 19.83 49.24 21.01
N ILE A 451 20.51 48.97 19.90
CA ILE A 451 20.81 49.99 18.89
C ILE A 451 20.11 49.56 17.62
N ASN A 452 19.31 50.47 17.07
CA ASN A 452 18.62 50.23 15.80
C ASN A 452 19.67 50.04 14.70
N HIS A 453 19.45 49.06 13.81
CA HIS A 453 20.26 48.77 12.63
C HIS A 453 21.61 48.05 12.86
N ILE A 454 21.90 47.51 14.04
CA ILE A 454 23.07 46.64 14.25
C ILE A 454 22.58 45.23 14.58
N SER A 455 22.94 44.28 13.73
CA SER A 455 22.68 42.86 13.93
C SER A 455 23.95 42.10 14.32
N ALA A 456 23.80 40.87 14.82
CA ALA A 456 24.95 40.01 15.10
C ALA A 456 25.85 39.79 13.87
N SER A 457 25.28 39.78 12.66
CA SER A 457 26.05 39.60 11.42
C SER A 457 26.94 40.79 11.07
N ASP A 458 26.64 41.98 11.60
CA ASP A 458 27.46 43.19 11.40
C ASP A 458 28.66 43.24 12.37
N MET A 459 28.68 42.37 13.37
CA MET A 459 29.75 42.30 14.36
C MET A 459 30.86 41.35 13.91
N TYR A 460 31.78 41.82 13.07
CA TYR A 460 32.96 41.08 12.65
C TYR A 460 34.22 41.97 12.58
N VAL A 461 35.39 41.35 12.73
CA VAL A 461 36.67 42.08 12.78
C VAL A 461 36.96 42.74 11.43
N GLY A 462 37.31 44.03 11.47
CA GLY A 462 37.51 44.88 10.30
C GLY A 462 36.25 45.64 9.84
N ASN A 463 35.07 45.36 10.41
CA ASN A 463 33.89 46.17 10.14
C ASN A 463 33.90 47.49 10.93
N VAL A 464 33.25 48.50 10.37
CA VAL A 464 33.00 49.79 11.04
C VAL A 464 31.54 49.83 11.46
N VAL A 465 31.31 49.95 12.77
CA VAL A 465 29.97 49.97 13.36
C VAL A 465 29.65 51.38 13.83
N GLU A 466 28.56 51.95 13.33
CA GLU A 466 28.08 53.26 13.76
C GLU A 466 27.16 53.14 14.96
N VAL A 467 27.59 53.69 16.11
CA VAL A 467 26.85 53.65 17.37
C VAL A 467 26.64 55.07 17.86
N VAL A 468 25.39 55.54 17.87
CA VAL A 468 25.00 56.87 18.38
C VAL A 468 25.83 57.98 17.72
N GLY A 469 26.00 57.92 16.39
CA GLY A 469 26.74 58.90 15.59
C GLY A 469 28.27 58.80 15.69
N HIS A 470 28.82 57.79 16.39
CA HIS A 470 30.25 57.51 16.44
C HIS A 470 30.59 56.24 15.66
N GLN A 471 31.61 56.29 14.82
CA GLN A 471 32.07 55.15 14.03
C GLN A 471 33.19 54.40 14.77
N PHE A 472 32.96 53.12 15.07
CA PHE A 472 33.92 52.25 15.73
C PHE A 472 34.43 51.18 14.78
N LEU A 473 35.74 51.16 14.53
CA LEU A 473 36.39 50.08 13.78
C LEU A 473 36.69 48.93 14.74
N LEU A 474 36.13 47.76 14.47
CA LEU A 474 36.38 46.53 15.22
C LEU A 474 37.77 45.99 14.83
N ARG A 475 38.74 46.08 15.74
CA ARG A 475 40.15 45.71 15.50
C ARG A 475 40.45 44.26 15.82
N ASP A 476 39.87 43.75 16.90
CA ASP A 476 40.15 42.40 17.39
C ASP A 476 38.95 41.86 18.19
N ALA A 477 38.91 40.55 18.42
CA ALA A 477 37.89 39.87 19.21
C ALA A 477 38.51 38.89 20.20
N ASN A 478 37.78 38.58 21.28
CA ASN A 478 38.24 37.56 22.22
C ASN A 478 38.24 36.16 21.58
N GLU A 479 39.11 35.27 22.06
CA GLU A 479 39.23 33.90 21.53
C GLU A 479 37.90 33.12 21.59
N SER A 480 37.13 33.28 22.67
CA SER A 480 35.80 32.67 22.81
C SER A 480 34.82 33.20 21.77
N THR A 481 34.94 34.48 21.39
CA THR A 481 34.10 35.11 20.36
C THR A 481 34.43 34.56 18.98
N PHE A 482 35.71 34.40 18.64
CA PHE A 482 36.11 33.75 17.38
C PHE A 482 35.63 32.30 17.29
N LYS A 483 35.82 31.49 18.35
CA LYS A 483 35.34 30.10 18.38
C LYS A 483 33.84 30.00 18.16
N LEU A 484 33.07 30.89 18.78
CA LEU A 484 31.62 30.93 18.61
C LEU A 484 31.21 31.28 17.17
N MET A 485 31.89 32.26 16.55
CA MET A 485 31.63 32.67 15.17
C MET A 485 31.97 31.57 14.17
N GLU A 486 33.06 30.85 14.38
CA GLU A 486 33.48 29.71 13.57
C GLU A 486 32.52 28.51 13.67
N CYS A 487 31.73 28.40 14.76
CA CYS A 487 30.74 27.34 14.97
C CYS A 487 29.33 27.68 14.46
N ASP A 488 28.99 28.96 14.28
CA ASP A 488 27.66 29.42 13.85
C ASP A 488 27.72 30.07 12.46
N GLU A 489 27.89 29.22 11.44
CA GLU A 489 28.01 29.60 10.03
C GLU A 489 26.81 30.40 9.50
N LYS A 490 25.61 30.18 10.07
CA LYS A 490 24.38 30.83 9.62
C LYS A 490 24.31 32.29 10.07
N THR A 491 24.75 32.57 11.30
CA THR A 491 24.73 33.93 11.85
C THR A 491 25.96 34.73 11.37
N PHE A 492 27.11 34.07 11.19
CA PHE A 492 28.40 34.71 10.87
C PHE A 492 29.01 34.18 9.55
N PRO A 493 28.52 34.65 8.38
CA PRO A 493 28.98 34.14 7.08
C PRO A 493 30.45 34.44 6.77
N TYR A 494 31.04 35.47 7.40
CA TYR A 494 32.45 35.83 7.23
C TYR A 494 33.42 34.94 8.02
N SER A 495 32.92 34.09 8.92
CA SER A 495 33.72 33.10 9.68
C SER A 495 33.47 31.67 9.23
N ASP A 496 32.74 31.47 8.12
CA ASP A 496 32.47 30.17 7.52
C ASP A 496 33.74 29.60 6.85
N THR A 497 34.32 28.60 7.50
CA THR A 497 35.53 27.92 7.00
C THR A 497 35.29 27.13 5.71
N ALA A 498 34.10 26.56 5.51
CA ALA A 498 33.77 25.76 4.34
C ALA A 498 33.57 26.64 3.09
N ARG A 499 32.98 27.83 3.26
CA ARG A 499 32.92 28.84 2.20
C ARG A 499 34.30 29.32 1.79
N LEU A 500 35.15 29.64 2.76
CA LEU A 500 36.51 30.12 2.50
C LEU A 500 37.38 29.06 1.84
N GLN A 501 37.23 27.79 2.24
CA GLN A 501 37.91 26.67 1.60
C GLN A 501 37.53 26.55 0.12
N ARG A 502 36.23 26.60 -0.23
CA ARG A 502 35.78 26.56 -1.64
C ARG A 502 36.35 27.69 -2.48
N ILE A 503 36.42 28.90 -1.92
CA ILE A 503 37.00 30.06 -2.61
C ILE A 503 38.49 29.82 -2.88
N LEU A 504 39.24 29.31 -1.90
CA LEU A 504 40.67 29.01 -2.07
C LEU A 504 40.92 27.83 -3.02
N SER A 505 40.09 26.79 -3.00
CA SER A 505 40.16 25.64 -3.90
C SER A 505 39.97 26.05 -5.36
N SER A 506 39.05 26.98 -5.64
CA SER A 506 38.83 27.49 -7.01
C SER A 506 40.06 28.14 -7.66
N LYS A 507 41.02 28.62 -6.85
CA LYS A 507 42.25 29.29 -7.33
C LYS A 507 43.53 28.56 -6.91
N GLN A 508 43.44 27.26 -6.64
CA GLN A 508 44.57 26.47 -6.13
C GLN A 508 45.82 26.54 -7.02
N ASP A 509 45.66 26.56 -8.34
CA ASP A 509 46.79 26.62 -9.28
C ASP A 509 47.53 27.96 -9.22
N MET A 510 46.81 29.05 -8.98
CA MET A 510 47.40 30.38 -8.78
C MET A 510 48.13 30.46 -7.44
N ILE A 511 47.61 29.81 -6.39
CA ILE A 511 48.26 29.70 -5.07
C ILE A 511 49.59 28.92 -5.21
N ARG A 512 49.59 27.82 -5.97
CA ARG A 512 50.81 27.05 -6.29
C ARG A 512 51.82 27.87 -7.10
N ALA A 513 51.38 28.63 -8.10
CA ALA A 513 52.26 29.49 -8.89
C ALA A 513 52.89 30.62 -8.05
N TYR A 514 52.12 31.20 -7.12
CA TYR A 514 52.62 32.20 -6.19
C TYR A 514 53.68 31.62 -5.23
N PHE A 515 53.49 30.38 -4.76
CA PHE A 515 54.48 29.67 -3.95
C PHE A 515 55.82 29.51 -4.67
N VAL A 516 55.79 29.03 -5.92
CA VAL A 516 56.99 28.78 -6.72
C VAL A 516 57.75 30.08 -7.02
N SER A 517 57.06 31.21 -7.17
CA SER A 517 57.69 32.49 -7.49
C SER A 517 58.24 33.24 -6.28
N HIS A 518 57.62 33.14 -5.10
CA HIS A 518 57.96 34.00 -3.95
C HIS A 518 58.56 33.24 -2.76
N TYR A 519 58.39 31.91 -2.67
CA TYR A 519 58.76 31.12 -1.49
C TYR A 519 59.65 29.90 -1.81
N TYR A 520 59.95 29.63 -3.09
CA TYR A 520 60.80 28.51 -3.51
C TYR A 520 62.26 28.65 -3.03
N ASP A 521 62.77 29.89 -2.94
CA ASP A 521 64.14 30.19 -2.49
C ASP A 521 64.24 30.60 -1.00
N GLY A 522 63.12 30.66 -0.27
CA GLY A 522 63.03 31.14 1.11
C GLY A 522 62.68 30.06 2.15
N ASN A 523 62.57 30.45 3.43
CA ASN A 523 62.35 29.56 4.58
C ASN A 523 61.03 28.73 4.56
N GLY A 524 60.20 28.83 3.51
CA GLY A 524 58.95 28.05 3.35
C GLY A 524 57.84 28.40 4.37
N MET A 525 57.99 29.49 5.10
CA MET A 525 57.09 29.94 6.16
C MET A 525 56.24 31.12 5.69
N LEU A 526 54.94 31.07 5.99
CA LEU A 526 53.93 32.08 5.69
C LEU A 526 53.48 32.74 6.99
N ASP A 527 53.41 34.07 7.00
CA ASP A 527 52.86 34.91 8.08
C ASP A 527 51.51 35.52 7.66
N LEU A 528 50.80 36.19 8.59
CA LEU A 528 49.49 36.80 8.32
C LEU A 528 49.56 37.83 7.18
N GLU A 529 50.62 38.64 7.13
CA GLU A 529 50.81 39.66 6.10
C GLU A 529 51.17 39.02 4.74
N GLY A 530 51.96 37.95 4.73
CA GLY A 530 52.22 37.13 3.54
C GLY A 530 50.95 36.49 2.98
N LEU A 531 50.02 36.03 3.84
CA LEU A 531 48.71 35.53 3.41
C LEU A 531 47.87 36.64 2.77
N ARG A 532 47.88 37.85 3.35
CA ARG A 532 47.18 39.02 2.79
C ARG A 532 47.73 39.40 1.42
N GLN A 533 49.05 39.46 1.27
CA GLN A 533 49.72 39.76 0.01
C GLN A 533 49.43 38.70 -1.06
N LEU A 534 49.42 37.42 -0.67
CA LEU A 534 49.02 36.31 -1.54
C LEU A 534 47.59 36.48 -2.05
N CYS A 535 46.63 36.74 -1.15
CA CYS A 535 45.24 36.92 -1.53
C CYS A 535 45.05 38.13 -2.45
N SER A 536 45.78 39.22 -2.21
CA SER A 536 45.80 40.40 -3.08
C SER A 536 46.40 40.10 -4.45
N ALA A 537 47.51 39.37 -4.52
CA ALA A 537 48.19 39.02 -5.78
C ALA A 537 47.36 38.08 -6.67
N ILE A 538 46.58 37.18 -6.05
CA ILE A 538 45.70 36.22 -6.74
C ILE A 538 44.32 36.86 -7.06
N GLY A 539 44.07 38.08 -6.58
CA GLY A 539 42.82 38.81 -6.79
C GLY A 539 41.64 38.16 -6.08
N ILE A 540 41.83 37.64 -4.86
CA ILE A 540 40.73 37.21 -3.99
C ILE A 540 40.38 38.37 -3.07
N ALA A 541 39.16 38.90 -3.21
CA ALA A 541 38.63 39.90 -2.29
C ALA A 541 38.25 39.19 -0.98
N ILE A 542 39.15 39.24 0.02
CA ILE A 542 38.96 38.65 1.34
C ILE A 542 38.87 39.77 2.38
N ASN A 543 37.83 39.73 3.20
CA ASN A 543 37.66 40.65 4.33
C ASN A 543 38.63 40.33 5.46
N HIS A 544 38.91 41.31 6.33
CA HIS A 544 39.86 41.11 7.42
C HIS A 544 39.45 39.97 8.37
N ALA A 545 38.16 39.83 8.69
CA ALA A 545 37.62 38.71 9.46
C ALA A 545 37.89 37.35 8.79
N GLU A 546 37.66 37.24 7.49
CA GLU A 546 37.88 36.00 6.73
C GLU A 546 39.35 35.60 6.70
N LEU A 547 40.25 36.59 6.55
CA LEU A 547 41.69 36.38 6.62
C LEU A 547 42.11 35.82 7.98
N ILE A 548 41.58 36.39 9.07
CA ILE A 548 41.82 35.92 10.44
C ILE A 548 41.28 34.50 10.62
N THR A 549 40.08 34.20 10.10
CA THR A 549 39.49 32.85 10.19
C THR A 549 40.36 31.80 9.47
N ILE A 550 40.85 32.10 8.25
CA ILE A 550 41.78 31.22 7.52
C ILE A 550 43.06 31.03 8.34
N TRP A 551 43.63 32.13 8.83
CA TRP A 551 44.87 32.11 9.60
C TRP A 551 44.75 31.29 10.89
N ARG A 552 43.68 31.48 11.66
CA ARG A 552 43.39 30.72 12.88
C ARG A 552 43.23 29.22 12.60
N ARG A 553 42.61 28.86 11.46
CA ARG A 553 42.49 27.46 11.04
C ARG A 553 43.84 26.83 10.73
N LEU A 554 44.75 27.57 10.10
CA LEU A 554 46.11 27.11 9.77
C LEU A 554 47.02 27.00 11.01
N GLN A 555 46.77 27.82 12.03
CA GLN A 555 47.52 27.86 13.30
C GLN A 555 47.06 26.86 14.37
N ARG A 556 46.00 26.07 14.14
CA ARG A 556 45.32 25.23 15.15
C ARG A 556 46.23 24.35 16.05
N ASN A 557 47.49 24.10 15.66
CA ASN A 557 48.48 23.32 16.42
C ASN A 557 49.87 24.00 16.59
N ASN A 558 50.05 25.27 16.20
CA ASN A 558 51.37 25.93 16.23
C ASN A 558 51.27 27.29 16.95
N THR A 559 52.12 27.52 17.95
CA THR A 559 52.23 28.79 18.69
C THR A 559 53.16 29.80 18.02
N SER A 560 53.74 29.46 16.87
CA SER A 560 54.61 30.34 16.10
C SER A 560 53.82 31.32 15.22
N ASP A 561 54.30 32.56 15.12
CA ASP A 561 53.74 33.61 14.24
C ASP A 561 53.85 33.31 12.74
N SER A 562 54.45 32.17 12.38
CA SER A 562 54.59 31.70 11.02
C SER A 562 54.20 30.22 10.87
N VAL A 563 53.62 29.89 9.72
CA VAL A 563 53.06 28.57 9.39
C VAL A 563 53.67 28.05 8.07
N PRO A 564 54.04 26.76 7.96
CA PRO A 564 54.54 26.22 6.70
C PRO A 564 53.51 26.35 5.57
N PHE A 565 53.93 26.85 4.40
CA PHE A 565 53.03 27.10 3.26
C PHE A 565 52.29 25.83 2.78
N ASN A 566 52.91 24.65 2.96
CA ASN A 566 52.29 23.36 2.65
C ASN A 566 50.97 23.11 3.40
N LYS A 567 50.76 23.71 4.58
CA LYS A 567 49.47 23.62 5.29
C LYS A 567 48.36 24.39 4.56
N LEU A 568 48.69 25.55 3.96
CA LEU A 568 47.74 26.31 3.13
C LEU A 568 47.40 25.53 1.86
N LEU A 569 48.40 24.90 1.21
CA LEU A 569 48.17 24.06 0.04
C LEU A 569 47.26 22.87 0.34
N LYS A 570 47.45 22.20 1.48
CA LYS A 570 46.57 21.12 1.97
C LYS A 570 45.16 21.64 2.28
N PHE A 571 45.04 22.81 2.88
CA PHE A 571 43.73 23.42 3.15
C PHE A 571 43.00 23.79 1.86
N SER A 572 43.72 24.26 0.83
CA SER A 572 43.16 24.61 -0.48
C SER A 572 42.89 23.41 -1.40
N ALA A 573 43.48 22.24 -1.12
CA ALA A 573 43.27 21.05 -1.94
C ALA A 573 41.89 20.45 -1.66
N GLU A 574 41.06 20.33 -2.71
CA GLU A 574 39.93 19.42 -2.71
C GLU A 574 40.48 17.98 -2.72
N GLU A 575 40.87 17.46 -1.55
CA GLU A 575 40.72 16.02 -1.36
C GLU A 575 39.24 15.74 -1.13
N THR A 576 38.50 15.63 -2.23
CA THR A 576 37.33 14.76 -2.32
C THR A 576 37.78 13.30 -2.17
N PHE A 577 38.35 12.95 -1.03
CA PHE A 577 38.21 11.62 -0.49
C PHE A 577 36.94 11.65 0.36
N ILE A 578 35.79 11.56 -0.32
CA ILE A 578 34.61 11.02 0.34
C ILE A 578 34.90 9.53 0.50
N ASN A 579 35.70 9.19 1.52
CA ASN A 579 35.34 8.02 2.29
C ASN A 579 33.99 8.39 2.90
N PRO A 580 32.89 7.69 2.60
CA PRO A 580 31.60 7.96 3.24
C PRO A 580 31.64 7.68 4.76
N LEU A 581 32.77 7.18 5.27
CA LEU A 581 33.09 6.96 6.67
C LEU A 581 33.63 8.25 7.29
N LEU A 582 32.82 8.89 8.14
CA LEU A 582 33.24 10.03 8.98
C LEU A 582 34.22 9.61 10.08
N THR A 583 34.06 8.38 10.56
CA THR A 583 34.81 7.83 11.69
C THR A 583 35.73 6.75 11.15
N THR A 584 37.04 6.90 11.32
CA THR A 584 37.96 5.81 10.94
C THR A 584 37.61 4.57 11.76
N ASN A 585 37.71 3.35 11.20
CA ASN A 585 37.46 2.11 11.97
C ASN A 585 38.18 2.13 13.33
N ASN A 586 39.35 2.77 13.39
CA ASN A 586 40.14 2.96 14.61
C ASN A 586 39.42 3.76 15.71
N GLU A 587 38.64 4.78 15.37
CA GLU A 587 37.87 5.58 16.34
C GLU A 587 36.66 4.80 16.86
N LEU A 588 35.97 4.03 15.99
CA LEU A 588 34.89 3.13 16.41
C LEU A 588 35.43 2.00 17.29
N THR A 589 36.57 1.41 16.93
CA THR A 589 37.25 0.40 17.74
C THR A 589 37.66 0.97 19.10
N ALA A 590 38.20 2.20 19.16
CA ALA A 590 38.55 2.84 20.44
C ALA A 590 37.33 3.09 21.34
N ILE A 591 36.16 3.41 20.77
CA ILE A 591 34.90 3.52 21.52
C ILE A 591 34.47 2.13 22.03
N VAL A 592 34.56 1.10 21.20
CA VAL A 592 34.20 -0.26 21.59
C VAL A 592 35.12 -0.82 22.68
N ASP A 593 36.42 -0.51 22.59
CA ASP A 593 37.44 -0.87 23.59
C ASP A 593 37.21 -0.19 24.96
N SER A 594 36.41 0.87 25.01
CA SER A 594 36.04 1.55 26.26
C SER A 594 34.97 0.81 27.07
N PHE A 595 34.28 -0.17 26.46
CA PHE A 595 33.26 -0.98 27.13
C PHE A 595 33.86 -2.17 27.89
N PRO A 596 33.21 -2.67 28.94
CA PRO A 596 33.73 -3.79 29.72
C PRO A 596 33.85 -5.06 28.85
N THR A 597 35.07 -5.59 28.77
CA THR A 597 35.43 -6.81 28.03
C THR A 597 35.74 -8.01 28.94
N THR A 598 35.67 -7.86 30.26
CA THR A 598 36.22 -8.85 31.20
C THR A 598 35.13 -9.57 32.01
N SER A 599 34.88 -10.82 31.64
CA SER A 599 34.36 -11.94 32.48
C SER A 599 32.86 -12.21 32.55
N GLY A 600 31.96 -11.27 32.23
CA GLY A 600 30.51 -11.49 32.37
C GLY A 600 29.75 -11.77 31.08
N GLY A 601 30.02 -11.03 30.02
CA GLY A 601 29.35 -11.16 28.73
C GLY A 601 30.30 -10.86 27.59
N ARG A 602 30.85 -11.89 26.97
CA ARG A 602 31.77 -11.76 25.84
C ARG A 602 31.11 -11.02 24.69
N LEU A 603 31.79 -10.01 24.16
CA LEU A 603 31.39 -9.29 22.95
C LEU A 603 31.85 -10.07 21.73
N ASN A 604 30.91 -10.52 20.89
CA ASN A 604 31.21 -11.36 19.72
C ASN A 604 31.16 -10.60 18.40
N TYR A 605 30.32 -9.56 18.32
CA TYR A 605 30.12 -8.79 17.10
C TYR A 605 29.71 -7.36 17.43
N ALA A 606 30.21 -6.41 16.66
CA ALA A 606 29.87 -5.01 16.79
C ALA A 606 29.79 -4.35 15.41
N PHE A 607 28.78 -3.50 15.20
CA PHE A 607 28.68 -2.70 13.99
C PHE A 607 28.14 -1.31 14.26
N GLY A 608 28.70 -0.34 13.56
CA GLY A 608 28.31 1.07 13.56
C GLY A 608 27.39 1.39 12.39
N TYR A 609 26.47 2.32 12.62
CA TYR A 609 25.48 2.73 11.63
C TYR A 609 24.94 4.15 11.88
N GLY A 610 24.21 4.71 10.90
CA GLY A 610 23.55 6.02 11.05
C GLY A 610 24.35 7.15 10.40
N SER A 611 23.83 8.38 10.48
CA SER A 611 24.42 9.55 9.80
C SER A 611 25.75 10.02 10.40
N GLY A 612 26.08 9.61 11.64
CA GLY A 612 27.38 9.86 12.26
C GLY A 612 28.48 8.92 11.76
N VAL A 613 28.11 7.73 11.30
CA VAL A 613 29.06 6.73 10.75
C VAL A 613 29.13 6.81 9.23
N LEU A 614 28.00 7.01 8.56
CA LEU A 614 27.87 7.12 7.10
C LEU A 614 27.32 8.51 6.73
N GLN A 615 28.18 9.43 6.29
CA GLN A 615 27.75 10.82 6.06
C GLN A 615 26.94 10.97 4.77
N GLN A 616 25.73 11.51 4.90
CA GLN A 616 24.96 12.03 3.76
C GLN A 616 25.32 13.51 3.58
N GLN A 617 25.72 13.90 2.36
CA GLN A 617 26.07 15.29 2.06
C GLN A 617 24.98 16.23 2.58
N SER A 618 25.33 17.14 3.50
CA SER A 618 24.50 18.20 4.11
C SER A 618 23.85 17.98 5.49
N SER A 619 24.31 17.03 6.32
CA SER A 619 23.84 16.94 7.73
C SER A 619 24.93 17.34 8.72
N SER A 620 24.60 18.20 9.70
CA SER A 620 25.42 18.47 10.89
C SER A 620 25.87 17.16 11.55
N ALA A 621 27.02 17.17 12.26
CA ALA A 621 27.60 16.02 12.98
C ALA A 621 26.51 15.06 13.48
N GLY A 622 26.38 13.92 12.79
CA GLY A 622 25.34 12.96 13.05
C GLY A 622 25.66 12.13 14.28
N MET A 623 24.63 11.67 14.98
CA MET A 623 24.76 10.74 16.08
C MET A 623 25.35 9.41 15.58
N VAL A 624 26.29 8.84 16.34
CA VAL A 624 26.93 7.55 16.06
C VAL A 624 26.09 6.46 16.72
N ASP A 625 25.43 5.61 15.94
CA ASP A 625 24.64 4.49 16.46
C ASP A 625 25.45 3.18 16.35
N ILE A 626 25.64 2.47 17.46
CA ILE A 626 26.41 1.21 17.54
C ILE A 626 25.51 0.09 18.05
N ILE A 627 25.64 -1.12 17.51
CA ILE A 627 25.03 -2.33 18.09
C ILE A 627 26.15 -3.26 18.55
N LEU A 628 26.01 -3.78 19.77
CA LEU A 628 26.90 -4.73 20.41
C LEU A 628 26.15 -6.06 20.62
N ALA A 629 26.66 -7.14 20.04
CA ALA A 629 26.14 -8.50 20.21
C ALA A 629 26.99 -9.25 21.24
N VAL A 630 26.36 -9.63 22.34
CA VAL A 630 27.01 -10.26 23.49
C VAL A 630 26.42 -11.64 23.79
N ASP A 631 27.18 -12.55 24.37
CA ASP A 631 26.65 -13.88 24.75
C ASP A 631 25.56 -13.77 25.82
N ASP A 632 25.85 -13.09 26.93
CA ASP A 632 24.91 -12.89 28.03
C ASP A 632 24.69 -11.39 28.32
N PRO A 633 23.58 -10.81 27.83
CA PRO A 633 23.22 -9.42 28.11
C PRO A 633 23.06 -9.12 29.60
N TYR A 634 22.60 -10.09 30.42
CA TYR A 634 22.39 -9.85 31.84
C TYR A 634 23.71 -9.56 32.56
N SER A 635 24.70 -10.41 32.35
CA SER A 635 26.03 -10.26 32.94
C SER A 635 26.76 -9.04 32.38
N TRP A 636 26.62 -8.75 31.08
CA TRP A 636 27.14 -7.52 30.49
C TRP A 636 26.55 -6.26 31.15
N HIS A 637 25.22 -6.19 31.30
CA HIS A 637 24.56 -5.05 31.94
C HIS A 637 24.96 -4.89 33.40
N LYS A 638 25.19 -6.00 34.11
CA LYS A 638 25.67 -5.99 35.50
C LYS A 638 27.05 -5.36 35.63
N GLU A 639 27.97 -5.67 34.72
CA GLU A 639 29.31 -5.08 34.70
C GLU A 639 29.28 -3.63 34.25
N ASN A 640 28.51 -3.33 33.19
CA ASN A 640 28.41 -1.98 32.67
C ASN A 640 27.71 -1.02 33.64
N LEU A 641 26.80 -1.51 34.50
CA LEU A 641 26.21 -0.72 35.59
C LEU A 641 27.25 -0.35 36.66
N VAL A 642 28.32 -1.12 36.82
CA VAL A 642 29.41 -0.83 37.78
C VAL A 642 30.41 0.14 37.17
N SER A 643 30.85 -0.10 35.93
CA SER A 643 31.85 0.75 35.26
C SER A 643 31.26 2.08 34.78
N GLN A 644 30.06 2.05 34.20
CA GLN A 644 29.45 3.17 33.48
C GLN A 644 27.98 3.37 33.89
N SER A 645 27.72 3.47 35.20
CA SER A 645 26.35 3.65 35.75
C SER A 645 25.59 4.84 35.14
N HIS A 646 26.29 5.90 34.75
CA HIS A 646 25.71 7.14 34.22
C HIS A 646 25.10 6.99 32.81
N HIS A 647 25.42 5.92 32.07
CA HIS A 647 24.79 5.61 30.78
C HIS A 647 23.32 5.15 30.96
N TYR A 648 22.95 4.70 32.17
CA TYR A 648 21.60 4.22 32.47
C TYR A 648 20.70 5.34 33.01
N SER A 649 19.44 5.33 32.59
CA SER A 649 18.41 6.20 33.14
C SER A 649 18.25 5.99 34.65
N GLY A 650 17.76 7.01 35.37
CA GLY A 650 17.62 6.94 36.83
C GLY A 650 16.79 5.75 37.31
N PHE A 651 15.74 5.38 36.59
CA PHE A 651 14.93 4.20 36.87
C PHE A 651 15.68 2.88 36.64
N ALA A 652 16.44 2.79 35.55
CA ALA A 652 17.26 1.62 35.24
C ALA A 652 18.38 1.41 36.27
N ARG A 653 18.98 2.49 36.78
CA ARG A 653 19.97 2.44 37.86
C ARG A 653 19.40 1.90 39.17
N VAL A 654 18.20 2.34 39.56
CA VAL A 654 17.54 1.89 40.81
C VAL A 654 17.12 0.42 40.72
N GLY A 655 16.64 -0.03 39.55
CA GLY A 655 16.22 -1.42 39.33
C GLY A 655 17.37 -2.42 39.12
N GLY A 656 18.58 -1.94 38.82
CA GLY A 656 19.76 -2.75 38.58
C GLY A 656 19.66 -3.67 37.34
N ALA A 657 20.66 -4.54 37.16
CA ALA A 657 20.80 -5.39 35.97
C ALA A 657 19.60 -6.33 35.73
N ARG A 658 18.93 -6.78 36.80
CA ARG A 658 17.73 -7.62 36.72
C ARG A 658 16.56 -6.90 36.06
N PHE A 659 16.34 -5.63 36.41
CA PHE A 659 15.28 -4.83 35.82
C PHE A 659 15.58 -4.48 34.36
N VAL A 660 16.84 -4.13 34.05
CA VAL A 660 17.28 -3.86 32.67
C VAL A 660 17.12 -5.09 31.79
N HIS A 661 17.57 -6.26 32.23
CA HIS A 661 17.42 -7.51 31.47
C HIS A 661 15.93 -7.90 31.32
N TRP A 662 15.12 -7.69 32.35
CA TRP A 662 13.67 -7.88 32.24
C TRP A 662 13.05 -6.96 31.18
N MET A 663 13.42 -5.68 31.14
CA MET A 663 12.97 -4.75 30.09
C MET A 663 13.49 -5.14 28.70
N GLN A 664 14.75 -5.57 28.60
CA GLN A 664 15.34 -6.02 27.34
C GLN A 664 14.57 -7.19 26.74
N ASN A 665 14.02 -8.10 27.56
CA ASN A 665 13.24 -9.24 27.07
C ASN A 665 11.90 -8.86 26.39
N PHE A 666 11.50 -7.58 26.39
CA PHE A 666 10.36 -7.07 25.64
C PHE A 666 10.77 -6.55 24.25
N GLY A 667 9.86 -6.63 23.28
CA GLY A 667 10.10 -6.14 21.92
C GLY A 667 11.16 -6.96 21.17
N ALA A 668 12.05 -6.27 20.45
CA ALA A 668 13.10 -6.85 19.60
C ALA A 668 14.35 -7.33 20.36
N ARG A 669 14.23 -7.57 21.68
CA ARG A 669 15.31 -8.07 22.55
C ARG A 669 16.58 -7.22 22.60
N LEU A 670 16.41 -5.92 22.33
CA LEU A 670 17.47 -4.94 22.17
C LEU A 670 17.25 -3.79 23.17
N TYR A 671 18.27 -3.50 23.98
CA TYR A 671 18.24 -2.38 24.93
C TYR A 671 19.18 -1.28 24.49
N PHE A 672 18.67 -0.07 24.29
CA PHE A 672 19.45 1.10 23.85
C PHE A 672 19.83 2.03 24.99
N HIS A 673 21.05 2.55 24.92
CA HIS A 673 21.56 3.66 25.72
C HIS A 673 21.68 4.90 24.83
N PRO A 674 20.72 5.84 24.89
CA PRO A 674 20.75 7.02 24.05
C PRO A 674 21.59 8.15 24.66
N PHE A 675 22.21 8.97 23.80
CA PHE A 675 22.93 10.21 24.14
C PHE A 675 24.08 10.04 25.14
N VAL A 676 24.83 8.94 25.02
CA VAL A 676 26.07 8.73 25.77
C VAL A 676 27.14 9.66 25.22
N ASP A 677 27.78 10.43 26.11
CA ASP A 677 28.74 11.48 25.76
C ASP A 677 28.25 12.45 24.67
N VAL A 678 26.94 12.73 24.67
CA VAL A 678 26.21 13.68 23.80
C VAL A 678 26.03 13.21 22.34
N ASP A 679 26.92 12.38 21.80
CA ASP A 679 26.94 12.03 20.37
C ASP A 679 26.82 10.53 20.05
N ILE A 680 26.81 9.63 21.06
CA ILE A 680 26.82 8.18 20.86
C ILE A 680 25.53 7.53 21.37
N ASN A 681 24.94 6.67 20.55
CA ASN A 681 23.95 5.69 20.98
C ASN A 681 24.51 4.30 20.82
N TYR A 682 24.35 3.44 21.82
CA TYR A 682 24.66 2.02 21.63
C TYR A 682 23.57 1.10 22.15
N GLY A 683 23.33 0.02 21.42
CA GLY A 683 22.35 -1.01 21.73
C GLY A 683 23.01 -2.35 22.04
N ILE A 684 22.45 -3.09 22.99
CA ILE A 684 22.94 -4.44 23.35
C ILE A 684 21.88 -5.49 23.02
N VAL A 685 22.33 -6.56 22.37
CA VAL A 685 21.51 -7.71 22.00
C VAL A 685 22.27 -9.01 22.29
N SER A 686 21.55 -10.10 22.55
CA SER A 686 22.18 -11.42 22.61
C SER A 686 22.60 -11.88 21.22
N THR A 687 23.76 -12.56 21.10
CA THR A 687 24.21 -13.19 19.86
C THR A 687 23.15 -14.11 19.25
N ASP A 688 22.49 -14.93 20.09
CA ASP A 688 21.48 -15.89 19.62
C ASP A 688 20.22 -15.19 19.11
N ASP A 689 19.81 -14.10 19.76
CA ASP A 689 18.66 -13.30 19.33
C ASP A 689 18.93 -12.55 18.01
N LEU A 690 20.17 -12.09 17.80
CA LEU A 690 20.58 -11.48 16.54
C LEU A 690 20.54 -12.51 15.39
N ILE A 691 21.11 -13.71 15.60
CA ILE A 691 21.10 -14.78 14.60
C ILE A 691 19.66 -15.24 14.31
N GLU A 692 18.81 -15.36 15.34
CA GLU A 692 17.40 -15.72 15.17
C GLU A 692 16.65 -14.66 14.34
N ASP A 693 16.87 -13.36 14.58
CA ASP A 693 16.22 -12.31 13.78
C ASP A 693 16.72 -12.32 12.33
N LEU A 694 18.03 -12.50 12.09
CA LEU A 694 18.65 -12.55 10.77
C LEU A 694 18.15 -13.73 9.92
N THR A 695 18.03 -14.92 10.52
CA THR A 695 17.64 -16.15 9.80
C THR A 695 16.13 -16.30 9.66
N CYS A 696 15.35 -15.87 10.67
CA CYS A 696 13.92 -16.13 10.73
C CYS A 696 13.02 -14.91 10.49
N TRP A 697 13.57 -13.68 10.48
CA TRP A 697 12.80 -12.43 10.46
C TRP A 697 11.72 -12.37 11.54
N LYS A 698 12.06 -12.85 12.74
CA LYS A 698 11.13 -12.95 13.88
C LYS A 698 10.59 -11.58 14.29
N TYR A 699 11.44 -10.56 14.27
CA TYR A 699 11.10 -9.17 14.56
C TYR A 699 11.31 -8.26 13.35
N LEU A 700 12.23 -8.63 12.44
CA LEU A 700 12.66 -7.84 11.29
C LEU A 700 13.18 -6.45 11.71
N TYR A 701 13.71 -6.34 12.93
CA TYR A 701 14.20 -5.08 13.47
C TYR A 701 15.70 -4.93 13.20
N LEU A 702 16.49 -5.88 13.69
CA LEU A 702 17.94 -5.92 13.44
C LEU A 702 18.22 -6.47 12.04
N ALA A 703 17.49 -7.51 11.62
CA ALA A 703 17.58 -8.03 10.26
C ALA A 703 17.25 -6.97 9.21
N GLY A 704 16.16 -6.22 9.43
CA GLY A 704 15.79 -5.08 8.60
C GLY A 704 16.83 -3.96 8.62
N ARG A 705 17.53 -3.75 9.75
CA ARG A 705 18.65 -2.79 9.81
C ARG A 705 19.84 -3.25 8.99
N MET A 706 20.17 -4.53 9.04
CA MET A 706 21.30 -5.13 8.32
C MET A 706 21.01 -5.43 6.84
N HIS A 707 19.79 -5.17 6.34
CA HIS A 707 19.53 -5.02 4.90
C HIS A 707 20.12 -3.74 4.30
N LYS A 708 20.54 -2.79 5.14
CA LYS A 708 21.09 -1.49 4.76
C LYS A 708 22.58 -1.47 5.11
N PRO A 709 23.41 -0.68 4.40
CA PRO A 709 24.84 -0.58 4.71
C PRO A 709 25.12 -0.32 6.20
N THR A 710 26.08 -1.06 6.73
CA THR A 710 26.61 -1.02 8.10
C THR A 710 28.13 -1.14 8.05
N VAL A 711 28.81 -0.62 9.08
CA VAL A 711 30.25 -0.71 9.22
C VAL A 711 30.57 -1.69 10.33
N GLU A 712 31.19 -2.82 9.98
CA GLU A 712 31.65 -3.78 10.96
C GLU A 712 32.86 -3.23 11.73
N ILE A 713 32.88 -3.41 13.05
CA ILE A 713 33.95 -2.93 13.92
C ILE A 713 34.83 -4.12 14.29
N ASP A 714 36.13 -4.05 13.95
CA ASP A 714 37.08 -5.11 14.27
C ASP A 714 37.41 -5.12 15.77
N LEU A 715 37.24 -6.29 16.38
CA LEU A 715 37.45 -6.56 17.81
C LEU A 715 38.83 -7.17 18.12
N SER A 716 39.78 -7.13 17.18
CA SER A 716 41.03 -7.92 17.21
C SER A 716 42.21 -7.30 17.97
N THR A 717 42.03 -6.15 18.64
CA THR A 717 43.13 -5.38 19.26
C THR A 717 43.40 -5.61 20.75
N THR A 718 42.91 -6.69 21.36
CA THR A 718 43.41 -7.10 22.69
C THR A 718 44.71 -7.90 22.55
N PRO A 719 45.86 -7.43 23.09
CA PRO A 719 47.08 -8.22 23.12
C PRO A 719 46.95 -9.27 24.24
N SER A 720 46.55 -10.49 23.90
CA SER A 720 46.67 -11.63 24.80
C SER A 720 48.09 -12.16 24.78
N SER A 721 48.73 -12.10 25.95
CA SER A 721 49.96 -12.79 26.28
C SER A 721 49.90 -14.28 25.92
N GLU A 722 51.03 -14.80 25.42
CA GLU A 722 51.32 -16.14 24.86
C GLU A 722 51.01 -17.38 25.74
N SER A 723 50.28 -17.26 26.84
CA SER A 723 50.02 -18.37 27.76
C SER A 723 48.53 -18.58 27.96
N ASP A 724 47.85 -19.11 26.95
CA ASP A 724 46.64 -19.94 27.11
C ASP A 724 46.34 -20.69 25.80
N ILE A 725 47.20 -21.67 25.50
CA ILE A 725 46.97 -22.66 24.45
C ILE A 725 45.91 -23.64 24.97
N GLN A 726 44.65 -23.18 25.00
CA GLN A 726 43.43 -24.00 25.08
C GLN A 726 42.22 -23.31 24.42
N GLU A 727 42.45 -22.35 23.52
CA GLU A 727 41.40 -21.66 22.73
C GLU A 727 41.37 -22.16 21.27
N GLN A 728 40.73 -23.31 21.03
CA GLN A 728 40.33 -23.76 19.68
C GLN A 728 38.80 -23.66 19.45
N VAL A 729 38.10 -22.85 20.25
CA VAL A 729 36.64 -22.65 20.17
C VAL A 729 36.27 -21.20 19.81
N VAL A 730 37.25 -20.31 19.62
CA VAL A 730 37.08 -18.86 19.52
C VAL A 730 36.66 -18.35 18.12
N VAL A 731 36.56 -19.22 17.11
CA VAL A 731 36.27 -18.81 15.71
C VAL A 731 34.79 -18.94 15.31
N ASN A 732 33.95 -19.72 16.00
CA ASN A 732 32.64 -20.11 15.44
C ASN A 732 31.54 -19.02 15.39
N ARG A 733 31.47 -18.11 16.38
CA ARG A 733 30.28 -17.23 16.52
C ARG A 733 30.26 -16.04 15.54
N ARG A 734 31.41 -15.50 15.14
CA ARG A 734 31.47 -14.43 14.13
C ARG A 734 31.09 -14.97 12.75
N ASP A 735 31.58 -16.16 12.44
CA ASP A 735 31.26 -16.87 11.20
C ASP A 735 29.77 -17.23 11.14
N GLU A 736 29.16 -17.68 12.25
CA GLU A 736 27.71 -17.90 12.35
C GLU A 736 26.89 -16.64 12.02
N ILE A 737 27.32 -15.46 12.51
CA ILE A 737 26.64 -14.18 12.22
C ILE A 737 26.82 -13.78 10.75
N ALA A 738 28.03 -13.97 10.20
CA ALA A 738 28.31 -13.69 8.80
C ALA A 738 27.47 -14.56 7.86
N GLU A 739 27.35 -15.85 8.16
CA GLU A 739 26.48 -16.77 7.41
C GLU A 739 25.01 -16.39 7.54
N ALA A 740 24.53 -16.09 8.75
CA ALA A 740 23.16 -15.62 8.99
C ALA A 740 22.87 -14.32 8.23
N GLN A 741 23.83 -13.40 8.16
CA GLN A 741 23.71 -12.15 7.42
C GLN A 741 23.69 -12.39 5.90
N GLN A 742 24.47 -13.32 5.37
CA GLN A 742 24.40 -13.69 3.95
C GLN A 742 23.02 -14.24 3.58
N GLN A 743 22.45 -15.11 4.42
CA GLN A 743 21.08 -15.62 4.26
C GLN A 743 20.04 -14.50 4.32
N ASN A 744 20.19 -13.57 5.27
CA ASN A 744 19.32 -12.40 5.43
C ASN A 744 19.30 -11.52 4.16
N LEU A 745 20.48 -11.23 3.60
CA LEU A 745 20.60 -10.42 2.39
C LEU A 745 20.03 -11.13 1.15
N LEU A 746 20.26 -12.45 1.01
CA LEU A 746 19.68 -13.26 -0.07
C LEU A 746 18.15 -13.29 0.01
N ALA A 747 17.60 -13.44 1.22
CA ALA A 747 16.17 -13.36 1.48
C ALA A 747 15.58 -11.99 1.13
N ALA A 748 16.29 -10.89 1.44
CA ALA A 748 15.85 -9.54 1.13
C ALA A 748 15.75 -9.27 -0.38
N VAL A 749 16.76 -9.72 -1.15
CA VAL A 749 16.74 -9.64 -2.63
C VAL A 749 15.59 -10.47 -3.18
N SER A 750 15.44 -11.71 -2.72
CA SER A 750 14.38 -12.61 -3.18
C SER A 750 12.97 -12.06 -2.87
N ALA A 751 12.77 -11.51 -1.67
CA ALA A 751 11.53 -10.84 -1.28
C ALA A 751 11.24 -9.61 -2.14
N SER A 752 12.25 -8.77 -2.40
CA SER A 752 12.10 -7.58 -3.24
C SER A 752 11.71 -7.95 -4.67
N ILE A 753 12.36 -8.95 -5.26
CA ILE A 753 12.03 -9.46 -6.60
C ILE A 753 10.57 -9.97 -6.64
N LEU A 754 10.17 -10.79 -5.67
CA LEU A 754 8.79 -11.31 -5.59
C LEU A 754 7.73 -10.19 -5.44
N LEU A 755 8.05 -9.10 -4.73
CA LEU A 755 7.15 -7.95 -4.58
C LEU A 755 6.96 -7.18 -5.89
N HIS A 756 7.93 -7.21 -6.82
CA HIS A 756 7.80 -6.57 -8.14
C HIS A 756 7.12 -7.45 -9.17
N GLY A 757 7.32 -8.77 -9.12
CA GLY A 757 6.82 -9.72 -10.14
C GLY A 757 5.31 -9.91 -10.17
N GLY A 758 4.58 -9.56 -9.11
CA GLY A 758 3.14 -9.88 -8.98
C GLY A 758 2.15 -8.90 -9.60
N GLY A 759 2.59 -7.97 -10.46
CA GLY A 759 1.82 -6.79 -10.85
C GLY A 759 1.38 -6.65 -12.30
N ARG A 760 1.98 -7.38 -13.26
CA ARG A 760 1.70 -7.21 -14.69
C ARG A 760 1.77 -8.55 -15.41
N GLU A 761 0.62 -9.00 -15.91
CA GLU A 761 0.57 -10.12 -16.85
C GLU A 761 1.10 -9.61 -18.22
N ASN A 762 2.17 -10.23 -18.72
CA ASN A 762 2.64 -10.22 -20.13
C ASN A 762 3.80 -9.29 -20.61
N GLU A 763 4.77 -8.89 -19.80
CA GLU A 763 6.03 -8.35 -20.37
C GLU A 763 7.27 -8.84 -19.62
N ASP A 764 8.36 -9.13 -20.36
CA ASP A 764 9.71 -9.34 -19.82
C ASP A 764 10.08 -8.13 -18.93
N MET A 765 10.09 -8.33 -17.62
CA MET A 765 10.26 -7.26 -16.65
C MET A 765 11.75 -6.94 -16.46
N THR A 766 12.20 -5.82 -17.03
CA THR A 766 13.47 -5.20 -16.64
C THR A 766 13.28 -4.41 -15.34
N LEU A 767 13.97 -4.80 -14.26
CA LEU A 767 13.95 -4.12 -12.97
C LEU A 767 15.21 -3.25 -12.80
N PRO A 768 15.10 -1.90 -12.70
CA PRO A 768 16.25 -1.06 -12.39
C PRO A 768 16.84 -1.39 -11.01
N ILE A 769 18.17 -1.46 -10.90
CA ILE A 769 18.87 -1.76 -9.63
C ILE A 769 18.49 -0.78 -8.50
N ILE A 770 18.30 0.49 -8.84
CA ILE A 770 17.88 1.51 -7.86
C ILE A 770 16.50 1.20 -7.26
N GLN A 771 15.61 0.60 -8.05
CA GLN A 771 14.28 0.22 -7.61
C GLN A 771 14.33 -1.02 -6.69
N LEU A 772 15.23 -1.96 -6.97
CA LEU A 772 15.53 -3.07 -6.06
C LEU A 772 15.98 -2.54 -4.68
N TYR A 773 16.95 -1.62 -4.63
CA TYR A 773 17.43 -1.08 -3.36
C TYR A 773 16.38 -0.25 -2.61
N ASN A 774 15.60 0.56 -3.33
CA ASN A 774 14.50 1.32 -2.73
C ASN A 774 13.45 0.42 -2.07
N THR A 775 13.15 -0.73 -2.66
CA THR A 775 12.18 -1.68 -2.09
C THR A 775 12.75 -2.52 -0.97
N ILE A 776 14.02 -2.95 -1.05
CA ILE A 776 14.72 -3.58 0.06
C ILE A 776 14.73 -2.64 1.29
N ALA A 777 15.11 -1.38 1.08
CA ALA A 777 15.03 -0.36 2.12
C ALA A 777 13.58 -0.19 2.62
N GLY A 778 12.59 -0.20 1.72
CA GLY A 778 11.17 -0.16 2.06
C GLY A 778 10.70 -1.30 2.95
N ILE A 779 11.13 -2.55 2.70
CA ILE A 779 10.82 -3.72 3.55
C ILE A 779 11.27 -3.46 4.99
N SER A 780 12.46 -2.88 5.15
CA SER A 780 13.01 -2.52 6.47
C SER A 780 12.26 -1.41 7.20
N TYR A 781 11.51 -0.56 6.50
CA TYR A 781 10.71 0.53 7.09
C TYR A 781 9.20 0.24 7.15
N ALA A 782 8.73 -0.89 6.61
CA ALA A 782 7.31 -1.23 6.49
C ALA A 782 6.55 -1.30 7.84
N GLY A 783 7.24 -1.25 8.98
CA GLY A 783 6.60 -0.99 10.27
C GLY A 783 7.50 -0.30 11.27
N ASP A 784 8.29 0.65 10.77
CA ASP A 784 8.70 1.77 11.61
C ASP A 784 7.47 2.64 11.86
N ILE A 785 7.01 2.70 13.11
CA ILE A 785 5.83 3.48 13.51
C ILE A 785 6.04 4.98 13.20
N ARG A 786 7.28 5.47 13.15
CA ARG A 786 7.59 6.88 12.81
C ARG A 786 7.26 7.20 11.36
N MET A 787 7.43 6.24 10.45
CA MET A 787 7.05 6.37 9.05
C MET A 787 5.52 6.32 8.87
N GLN A 788 4.82 5.54 9.71
CA GLN A 788 3.34 5.42 9.66
C GLN A 788 2.62 6.60 10.36
N THR A 789 3.24 7.21 11.37
CA THR A 789 2.70 8.36 12.10
C THR A 789 3.06 9.70 11.45
N GLY A 790 3.86 9.70 10.37
CA GLY A 790 4.28 10.92 9.66
C GLY A 790 5.27 11.78 10.45
N ALA A 791 5.91 11.22 11.48
CA ALA A 791 6.94 11.89 12.26
C ALA A 791 8.31 11.94 11.54
N GLU A 792 8.45 11.21 10.44
CA GLU A 792 9.68 11.09 9.65
C GLU A 792 9.44 11.42 8.17
N ASP A 793 10.49 11.80 7.45
CA ASP A 793 10.41 12.28 6.06
C ASP A 793 9.85 11.19 5.11
N PRO A 794 8.77 11.46 4.36
CA PRO A 794 8.20 10.48 3.42
C PRO A 794 9.18 10.07 2.30
N ASN A 795 10.17 10.90 1.99
CA ASN A 795 11.22 10.58 1.01
C ASN A 795 12.47 9.96 1.63
N LYS A 796 12.47 9.62 2.93
CA LYS A 796 13.64 9.07 3.64
C LYS A 796 14.22 7.84 2.95
N VAL A 797 13.37 6.93 2.47
CA VAL A 797 13.78 5.70 1.76
C VAL A 797 14.55 6.03 0.48
N LYS A 798 14.00 6.93 -0.36
CA LYS A 798 14.65 7.36 -1.59
C LYS A 798 15.96 8.08 -1.30
N LYS A 799 15.96 9.00 -0.33
CA LYS A 799 17.18 9.72 0.10
C LYS A 799 18.27 8.76 0.57
N LEU A 800 17.93 7.68 1.27
CA LEU A 800 18.91 6.70 1.76
C LEU A 800 19.68 6.02 0.62
N VAL A 801 19.02 5.74 -0.50
CA VAL A 801 19.58 4.99 -1.63
C VAL A 801 20.16 5.93 -2.70
N GLU A 802 19.45 7.01 -3.02
CA GLU A 802 19.76 7.90 -4.15
C GLU A 802 20.78 9.01 -3.80
N THR A 803 21.21 9.12 -2.54
CA THR A 803 22.27 10.07 -2.15
C THR A 803 23.60 9.70 -2.82
N PRO A 804 24.36 10.66 -3.40
CA PRO A 804 25.66 10.40 -4.01
C PRO A 804 26.62 9.66 -3.06
N GLY A 805 27.26 8.59 -3.54
CA GLY A 805 28.18 7.73 -2.78
C GLY A 805 27.52 6.61 -1.95
N MET A 806 26.21 6.67 -1.68
CA MET A 806 25.52 5.55 -1.03
C MET A 806 25.30 4.38 -1.97
N LYS A 807 24.98 4.64 -3.24
CA LYS A 807 24.75 3.59 -4.25
C LYS A 807 25.92 2.59 -4.31
N ASP A 808 27.16 3.08 -4.28
CA ASP A 808 28.36 2.22 -4.36
C ASP A 808 28.47 1.27 -3.15
N LEU A 809 28.03 1.71 -1.96
CA LEU A 809 27.98 0.84 -0.76
C LEU A 809 26.92 -0.25 -0.90
N TRP A 810 25.75 0.08 -1.46
CA TRP A 810 24.69 -0.89 -1.75
C TRP A 810 25.13 -1.90 -2.82
N ASP A 811 25.78 -1.42 -3.89
CA ASP A 811 26.33 -2.25 -4.95
C ASP A 811 27.39 -3.21 -4.39
N ASN A 812 28.32 -2.73 -3.56
CA ASN A 812 29.32 -3.57 -2.90
C ASN A 812 28.68 -4.65 -2.01
N MET A 813 27.68 -4.28 -1.19
CA MET A 813 27.02 -5.20 -0.26
C MET A 813 26.24 -6.32 -0.97
N TYR A 814 25.58 -6.02 -2.09
CA TYR A 814 24.78 -7.00 -2.85
C TYR A 814 25.50 -7.63 -4.05
N SER A 815 26.72 -7.19 -4.38
CA SER A 815 27.47 -7.64 -5.57
C SER A 815 27.66 -9.17 -5.62
N SER A 816 28.11 -9.78 -4.53
CA SER A 816 28.31 -11.23 -4.42
C SER A 816 27.00 -11.99 -4.64
N ILE A 817 25.93 -11.58 -3.95
CA ILE A 817 24.63 -12.27 -3.99
C ILE A 817 24.03 -12.18 -5.39
N LEU A 818 24.08 -11.02 -6.03
CA LEU A 818 23.59 -10.85 -7.40
C LEU A 818 24.40 -11.69 -8.40
N SER A 819 25.70 -11.85 -8.19
CA SER A 819 26.56 -12.71 -9.02
C SER A 819 26.25 -14.20 -8.82
N ASP A 820 25.95 -14.61 -7.59
CA ASP A 820 25.53 -15.99 -7.26
C ASP A 820 24.16 -16.31 -7.88
N MET A 821 23.22 -15.35 -7.83
CA MET A 821 21.92 -15.47 -8.48
C MET A 821 22.02 -15.49 -10.02
N GLN A 822 22.96 -14.74 -10.58
CA GLN A 822 23.25 -14.77 -12.02
C GLN A 822 23.85 -16.11 -12.44
N SER A 823 24.79 -16.64 -11.64
CA SER A 823 25.43 -17.93 -11.89
C SER A 823 24.45 -19.11 -11.79
N SER A 824 23.42 -18.99 -10.96
CA SER A 824 22.34 -19.98 -10.86
C SER A 824 21.25 -19.83 -11.92
N GLY A 825 21.36 -18.84 -12.81
CA GLY A 825 20.42 -18.62 -13.92
C GLY A 825 19.08 -17.99 -13.50
N ILE A 826 18.99 -17.45 -12.28
CA ILE A 826 17.76 -16.81 -11.75
C ILE A 826 17.53 -15.43 -12.38
N LEU A 827 18.60 -14.68 -12.65
CA LEU A 827 18.56 -13.33 -13.18
C LEU A 827 19.67 -13.09 -14.19
N THR A 828 19.45 -12.15 -15.11
CA THR A 828 20.52 -11.59 -15.95
C THR A 828 20.77 -10.15 -15.52
N LYS A 829 22.02 -9.83 -15.14
CA LYS A 829 22.40 -8.48 -14.71
C LYS A 829 23.05 -7.72 -15.87
N ASP A 830 22.43 -6.62 -16.27
CA ASP A 830 23.02 -5.55 -17.07
C ASP A 830 23.43 -4.39 -16.12
N GLU A 831 24.40 -3.55 -16.49
CA GLU A 831 25.08 -2.60 -15.57
C GLU A 831 24.12 -1.73 -14.71
N LEU A 832 22.89 -1.50 -15.18
CA LEU A 832 21.87 -0.71 -14.47
C LEU A 832 20.54 -1.44 -14.25
N LYS A 833 20.37 -2.67 -14.75
CA LYS A 833 19.08 -3.36 -14.83
C LYS A 833 19.20 -4.86 -14.59
N LEU A 834 18.15 -5.44 -14.02
CA LEU A 834 18.00 -6.87 -13.81
C LEU A 834 16.88 -7.36 -14.74
N GLU A 835 17.20 -8.33 -15.59
CA GLU A 835 16.23 -9.03 -16.44
C GLU A 835 15.81 -10.33 -15.76
N LEU A 836 14.50 -10.53 -15.65
CA LEU A 836 13.89 -11.63 -14.90
C LEU A 836 12.73 -12.24 -15.70
N ASP A 837 12.73 -13.57 -15.87
CA ASP A 837 11.60 -14.30 -16.45
C ASP A 837 10.65 -14.80 -15.35
N PHE A 838 9.72 -13.95 -14.93
CA PHE A 838 8.73 -14.31 -13.90
C PHE A 838 7.77 -15.44 -14.30
N ASN A 839 7.74 -15.87 -15.57
CA ASN A 839 6.91 -17.00 -15.99
C ASN A 839 7.54 -18.34 -15.60
N ASP A 840 8.85 -18.38 -15.36
CA ASP A 840 9.52 -19.60 -14.91
C ASP A 840 9.07 -19.98 -13.48
N ILE A 841 8.48 -21.18 -13.39
CA ILE A 841 8.03 -21.77 -12.14
C ILE A 841 9.22 -22.20 -11.28
N ALA A 842 10.34 -22.62 -11.89
CA ALA A 842 11.53 -23.05 -11.15
C ALA A 842 12.18 -21.87 -10.44
N MET A 843 12.37 -20.75 -11.15
CA MET A 843 12.86 -19.50 -10.56
C MET A 843 11.99 -19.02 -9.39
N ARG A 844 10.65 -18.94 -9.55
CA ARG A 844 9.75 -18.51 -8.47
C ARG A 844 9.81 -19.42 -7.24
N LYS A 845 9.92 -20.74 -7.44
CA LYS A 845 10.10 -21.70 -6.34
C LYS A 845 11.42 -21.48 -5.60
N GLN A 846 12.50 -21.22 -6.33
CA GLN A 846 13.81 -20.95 -5.76
C GLN A 846 13.81 -19.62 -4.97
N LEU A 847 13.19 -18.56 -5.48
CA LEU A 847 13.03 -17.30 -4.74
C LEU A 847 12.23 -17.47 -3.44
N ILE A 848 11.19 -18.31 -3.45
CA ILE A 848 10.41 -18.61 -2.24
C ILE A 848 11.23 -19.45 -1.24
N GLN A 849 12.04 -20.40 -1.72
CA GLN A 849 12.95 -21.20 -0.88
C GLN A 849 14.05 -20.37 -0.23
N ASN A 850 14.43 -19.25 -0.84
CA ASN A 850 15.41 -18.33 -0.26
C ASN A 850 14.84 -17.45 0.87
N LEU A 851 13.52 -17.41 1.06
CA LEU A 851 12.90 -16.67 2.17
C LEU A 851 13.05 -17.41 3.50
N PRO A 852 12.95 -16.74 4.66
CA PRO A 852 12.95 -17.41 5.96
C PRO A 852 11.87 -18.48 6.09
N ASN A 853 12.14 -19.56 6.83
CA ASN A 853 11.22 -20.70 7.03
C ASN A 853 9.82 -20.29 7.52
N ILE A 854 9.70 -19.18 8.26
CA ILE A 854 8.41 -18.64 8.74
C ILE A 854 7.53 -18.14 7.57
N LEU A 855 8.15 -17.73 6.47
CA LEU A 855 7.54 -17.25 5.25
C LEU A 855 7.43 -18.32 4.16
N GLN A 856 8.25 -19.38 4.22
CA GLN A 856 8.11 -20.57 3.38
C GLN A 856 6.83 -21.34 3.78
N LEU A 857 5.92 -21.58 2.84
CA LEU A 857 4.70 -22.37 3.09
C LEU A 857 5.01 -23.88 2.99
N ASN A 858 4.65 -24.65 4.03
CA ASN A 858 4.52 -26.10 3.90
C ASN A 858 3.25 -26.44 3.09
N GLU A 859 3.44 -27.25 2.04
CA GLU A 859 2.43 -27.87 1.16
C GLU A 859 1.64 -26.97 0.17
N ILE A 860 2.09 -26.97 -1.09
CA ILE A 860 1.20 -26.81 -2.25
C ILE A 860 1.15 -28.15 -2.98
N VAL A 861 0.17 -28.97 -2.62
CA VAL A 861 -0.37 -30.05 -3.47
C VAL A 861 -1.60 -29.51 -4.19
N GLY A 862 -1.69 -29.72 -5.50
CA GLY A 862 -2.94 -29.62 -6.28
C GLY A 862 -3.05 -28.42 -7.21
N ASP A 863 -2.96 -28.71 -8.51
CA ASP A 863 -3.40 -27.99 -9.72
C ASP A 863 -3.33 -26.46 -9.84
N ALA A 864 -2.69 -26.08 -10.95
CA ALA A 864 -2.56 -24.77 -11.53
C ALA A 864 -3.86 -24.39 -12.26
N THR A 865 -4.42 -23.22 -11.94
CA THR A 865 -5.26 -22.36 -12.82
C THR A 865 -5.89 -21.18 -12.06
N SER A 866 -5.84 -21.14 -10.71
CA SER A 866 -6.50 -20.07 -9.93
C SER A 866 -5.62 -19.42 -8.84
N LYS A 867 -4.29 -19.63 -8.83
CA LYS A 867 -3.47 -19.46 -7.61
C LYS A 867 -2.64 -18.17 -7.49
N ASP A 868 -2.54 -17.31 -8.51
CA ASP A 868 -1.69 -16.11 -8.42
C ASP A 868 -2.30 -14.98 -7.58
N SER A 869 -3.64 -14.89 -7.53
CA SER A 869 -4.37 -13.97 -6.63
C SER A 869 -4.17 -14.31 -5.15
N ILE A 870 -4.10 -15.60 -4.82
CA ILE A 870 -4.03 -16.09 -3.44
C ILE A 870 -2.63 -15.85 -2.85
N LEU A 871 -1.56 -15.99 -3.63
CA LEU A 871 -0.20 -15.67 -3.19
C LEU A 871 -0.03 -14.19 -2.83
N ARG A 872 -0.68 -13.29 -3.59
CA ARG A 872 -0.67 -11.83 -3.36
C ARG A 872 -1.41 -11.44 -2.08
N GLU A 873 -2.64 -11.93 -1.92
CA GLU A 873 -3.44 -11.65 -0.72
C GLU A 873 -2.83 -12.29 0.52
N TYR A 874 -2.21 -13.46 0.42
CA TYR A 874 -1.67 -14.18 1.58
C TYR A 874 -0.29 -13.67 2.01
N ALA A 875 0.61 -13.31 1.09
CA ALA A 875 1.90 -12.70 1.43
C ALA A 875 1.71 -11.31 2.06
N MET A 876 0.83 -10.48 1.47
CA MET A 876 0.43 -9.19 2.05
C MET A 876 -0.34 -9.35 3.36
N ALA A 877 -1.27 -10.32 3.46
CA ALA A 877 -2.04 -10.54 4.68
C ALA A 877 -1.20 -11.13 5.82
N LYS A 878 -0.14 -11.90 5.56
CA LYS A 878 0.76 -12.39 6.64
C LYS A 878 1.74 -11.31 7.07
N PHE A 879 2.27 -10.49 6.13
CA PHE A 879 3.04 -9.28 6.45
C PHE A 879 2.21 -8.24 7.22
N ALA A 880 0.91 -8.09 6.90
CA ALA A 880 0.01 -7.14 7.57
C ALA A 880 -0.61 -7.68 8.88
N LYS A 881 -1.03 -8.96 8.93
CA LYS A 881 -1.64 -9.55 10.15
C LYS A 881 -0.61 -9.85 11.25
N GLY A 882 0.66 -10.05 10.91
CA GLY A 882 1.74 -10.17 11.89
C GLY A 882 1.95 -8.91 12.75
N ARG A 883 1.48 -7.73 12.28
CA ARG A 883 1.66 -6.43 12.96
C ARG A 883 0.43 -5.89 13.69
N LEU A 884 -0.74 -6.51 13.55
CA LEU A 884 -1.97 -6.07 14.23
C LEU A 884 -2.30 -6.86 15.51
N LYS A 885 -1.45 -7.83 15.89
CA LYS A 885 -1.53 -8.53 17.18
C LYS A 885 -0.16 -8.61 17.85
N LYS A 886 0.33 -7.46 18.31
CA LYS A 886 1.12 -7.33 19.54
C LYS A 886 0.99 -5.91 20.06
#